data_AF-A0AAU9Y0X3-F1
#
_entry.id   AF-A0AAU9Y0X3-F1
#
_cell.length_a   1.000
_cell.length_b   1.000
_cell.length_c   1.000
_cell.angle_alpha   90.00
_cell.angle_beta   90.00
_cell.angle_gamma   90.00
#
_symmetry.space_group_name_H-M   'P 1'
#
loop_
_entity.id
_entity.type
_entity.pdbx_description
1 polymer ?
#
loop_
_entity_poly.entity_id
_entity_poly.type
_entity_poly.pdbx_seq_one_letter_code
_entity_poly.pdbx_strand_id
1 'polypeptide(L)'
;EIEKDLDDVLREGDFDAIDQTVTPKTLARCKTNTLIKSFQVNKALRDLANGANPEGDDIEQLEKSIGEFTSALIDPLKADADTRNTFKSCLDDVVEKAIETKQKKFICHPVVYNLLNSRWYRSFFHVRKESWWTPKRWGYFFLNLWTVFDIVFFPFLFAIFFVVHLVKRALRRKRENEICFVLTLGKDTSEKEFILMKRTINYIVGEYGCHSAKYCVVLHEDYKIIGKEGWSTEAALPGWIDPLQLPNSTTSLANDLMVTRDAFTNQTRREEAKKVVVLFLNDSLRKVEANTERLPSLVKEIEDMQVNIVPVGIGEYAKLSELNKMATKDGTARHFGEYESPETLGTAVIQAIEGKNIYEKYKDYFTTPYFIFFRDTLSYLTFLGLHFAICLSPSSIAFTRLEWAILVFFLGRVLMEVDQFIKKAGMKAPKGQQETNEAGEDNILLKMLRNYFRSAWNVLDFIILVFYLITFILRIITWKNSIDVSGNRLLAVSEYFYGFIAMFLTPRAFGQVIERLRGMGAIQIALFFVIWDVMAIFSQFLAMIIAFSLAMTKVYLSEKAYTSGKDSVEDLVCSDSGIICWWNMAKHHGWSLLGLVDLDSLNSVDNPSVSLIHVLYSFFLIMAVVFLVHMMVALLSNTYQQVQDNSLQEWSFMRAITARTYITYHPIPVPFNLLSVPLIVLWNLCRKCSCRTWCDTPASLEGGRRGKRWTTWCIKNEEGRRLANQIVRQVFRPRGNKEEKLAFGQRAWYDSPGITVDGCLLTYKGPDSCKTCKEGKPRNIHSAKFKSPFTPETPRFEVLIQETGERRIAALGAVHESYDCHKMPGWYSGTVGYHIDDGKIFETGFHELGKKVEGAMAYRGDLIACEVDFSGVPEEVSVLFSLNGREVACCSLEYTEGNKLFPFVSLGFEGITVLTKVCLKE
;
A
#
# COMPACT_ATOMS: atom_id res chain seq x y z
N GLU A 1 20.66 17.11 3.03
CA GLU A 1 21.00 18.27 2.19
C GLU A 1 20.29 18.18 0.86
N ILE A 2 20.61 17.21 -0.02
CA ILE A 2 19.92 16.99 -1.31
C ILE A 2 18.39 16.96 -1.21
N GLU A 3 17.82 16.24 -0.24
CA GLU A 3 16.36 16.17 -0.09
C GLU A 3 15.75 17.52 0.34
N LYS A 4 16.50 18.31 1.11
CA LYS A 4 16.06 19.64 1.57
C LYS A 4 16.12 20.64 0.42
N ASP A 5 17.20 20.61 -0.35
CA ASP A 5 17.40 21.39 -1.57
C ASP A 5 16.27 21.13 -2.59
N LEU A 6 15.97 19.84 -2.85
CA LEU A 6 14.84 19.44 -3.68
C LEU A 6 13.49 19.98 -3.17
N ASP A 7 13.24 19.94 -1.87
CA ASP A 7 11.99 20.44 -1.28
C ASP A 7 11.92 21.99 -1.30
N ASP A 8 13.06 22.67 -1.19
CA ASP A 8 13.17 24.13 -1.27
C ASP A 8 12.91 24.59 -2.72
N VAL A 9 13.51 23.94 -3.72
CA VAL A 9 13.27 24.20 -5.16
C VAL A 9 11.80 24.01 -5.54
N LEU A 10 11.16 22.93 -5.06
CA LEU A 10 9.73 22.70 -5.28
C LEU A 10 8.82 23.74 -4.59
N ARG A 11 9.31 24.42 -3.55
CA ARG A 11 8.57 25.49 -2.86
C ARG A 11 8.72 26.83 -3.59
N GLU A 12 9.88 27.08 -4.20
CA GLU A 12 10.15 28.28 -4.99
C GLU A 12 9.35 28.30 -6.29
N GLY A 13 9.15 27.13 -6.91
CA GLY A 13 8.23 26.97 -8.04
C GLY A 13 8.79 27.37 -9.41
N ASP A 14 10.11 27.60 -9.50
CA ASP A 14 10.83 27.90 -10.74
C ASP A 14 11.06 26.63 -11.57
N PHE A 15 10.55 26.59 -12.81
CA PHE A 15 10.58 25.38 -13.64
C PHE A 15 12.00 24.95 -14.00
N ASP A 16 12.87 25.88 -14.38
CA ASP A 16 14.24 25.54 -14.81
C ASP A 16 15.03 24.88 -13.68
N ALA A 17 14.89 25.39 -12.45
CA ALA A 17 15.45 24.78 -11.25
C ALA A 17 14.82 23.42 -10.94
N ILE A 18 13.50 23.30 -11.11
CA ILE A 18 12.76 22.05 -10.88
C ILE A 18 13.19 20.97 -11.88
N ASP A 19 13.25 21.24 -13.18
CA ASP A 19 13.60 20.25 -14.21
C ASP A 19 15.03 19.71 -14.02
N GLN A 20 15.97 20.61 -13.70
CA GLN A 20 17.36 20.22 -13.43
C GLN A 20 17.50 19.38 -12.15
N THR A 21 16.71 19.69 -11.12
CA THR A 21 16.83 19.06 -9.81
C THR A 21 16.03 17.75 -9.73
N VAL A 22 14.84 17.71 -10.33
CA VAL A 22 13.89 16.60 -10.26
C VAL A 22 14.25 15.51 -11.29
N THR A 23 15.32 14.79 -10.98
CA THR A 23 15.75 13.63 -11.77
C THR A 23 15.58 12.31 -11.01
N PRO A 24 15.41 11.17 -11.71
CA PRO A 24 15.43 9.85 -11.08
C PRO A 24 16.65 9.62 -10.17
N LYS A 25 17.80 10.19 -10.55
CA LYS A 25 19.05 10.12 -9.78
C LYS A 25 18.95 10.91 -8.46
N THR A 26 18.42 12.14 -8.50
CA THR A 26 18.20 12.94 -7.29
C THR A 26 17.22 12.26 -6.34
N LEU A 27 16.14 11.69 -6.87
CA LEU A 27 15.13 10.96 -6.08
C LEU A 27 15.73 9.71 -5.40
N ALA A 28 16.65 9.00 -6.06
CA ALA A 28 17.32 7.84 -5.49
C ALA A 28 18.35 8.19 -4.39
N ARG A 29 18.88 9.42 -4.41
CA ARG A 29 19.84 9.95 -3.42
C ARG A 29 19.17 10.56 -2.18
N CYS A 30 17.85 10.70 -2.18
CA CYS A 30 17.09 11.22 -1.04
C CYS A 30 17.19 10.29 0.18
N LYS A 31 17.01 10.84 1.38
CA LYS A 31 17.01 10.06 2.63
C LYS A 31 15.73 9.23 2.72
N THR A 32 14.61 9.81 2.28
CA THR A 32 13.32 9.13 2.15
C THR A 32 13.36 8.07 1.03
N ASN A 33 12.65 6.95 1.23
CA ASN A 33 12.51 5.91 0.20
C ASN A 33 12.12 6.50 -1.17
N THR A 34 12.84 6.13 -2.24
CA THR A 34 12.67 6.63 -3.61
C THR A 34 11.23 6.57 -4.11
N LEU A 35 10.49 5.50 -3.80
CA LEU A 35 9.08 5.34 -4.17
C LEU A 35 8.17 6.32 -3.42
N ILE A 36 8.41 6.51 -2.13
CA ILE A 36 7.63 7.44 -1.32
C ILE A 36 7.97 8.89 -1.67
N LYS A 37 9.24 9.19 -1.97
CA LYS A 37 9.66 10.54 -2.35
C LYS A 37 9.13 10.92 -3.73
N SER A 38 9.20 10.01 -4.71
CA SER A 38 8.59 10.23 -6.04
C SER A 38 7.09 10.54 -5.95
N PHE A 39 6.34 9.89 -5.05
CA PHE A 39 4.94 10.24 -4.77
C PHE A 39 4.76 11.66 -4.22
N GLN A 40 5.65 12.12 -3.35
CA GLN A 40 5.58 13.46 -2.76
C GLN A 40 5.91 14.52 -3.81
N VAL A 41 6.97 14.31 -4.59
CA VAL A 41 7.39 15.21 -5.66
C VAL A 41 6.34 15.27 -6.76
N ASN A 42 5.82 14.14 -7.22
CA ASN A 42 4.75 14.13 -8.22
C ASN A 42 3.49 14.87 -7.72
N LYS A 43 3.15 14.77 -6.43
CA LYS A 43 2.07 15.59 -5.86
C LYS A 43 2.41 17.09 -5.88
N ALA A 44 3.62 17.47 -5.48
CA ALA A 44 4.06 18.86 -5.46
C ALA A 44 4.01 19.49 -6.86
N LEU A 45 4.54 18.80 -7.88
CA LEU A 45 4.46 19.25 -9.28
C LEU A 45 3.02 19.43 -9.74
N ARG A 46 2.13 18.50 -9.38
CA ARG A 46 0.71 18.63 -9.71
C ARG A 46 0.03 19.81 -9.02
N ASP A 47 0.37 20.06 -7.76
CA ASP A 47 -0.18 21.21 -7.03
C ASP A 47 0.35 22.54 -7.62
N LEU A 48 1.59 22.56 -8.14
CA LEU A 48 2.17 23.71 -8.87
C LEU A 48 1.53 23.92 -10.25
N ALA A 49 1.34 22.86 -11.04
CA ALA A 49 0.74 22.92 -12.37
C ALA A 49 -0.72 23.40 -12.33
N ASN A 50 -1.47 23.05 -11.28
CA ASN A 50 -2.84 23.54 -11.07
C ASN A 50 -2.90 24.98 -10.51
N GLY A 51 -1.75 25.55 -10.13
CA GLY A 51 -1.64 26.95 -9.73
C GLY A 51 -1.61 27.88 -10.94
N ALA A 52 -1.56 29.18 -10.70
CA ALA A 52 -1.37 30.19 -11.75
C ALA A 52 0.12 30.27 -12.17
N ASN A 53 0.75 29.14 -12.50
CA ASN A 53 2.13 29.11 -12.98
C ASN A 53 2.13 29.24 -14.51
N PRO A 54 2.89 30.18 -15.10
CA PRO A 54 3.02 30.31 -16.56
C PRO A 54 3.55 29.05 -17.26
N GLU A 55 4.31 28.18 -16.56
CA GLU A 55 4.92 26.95 -17.12
C GLU A 55 4.15 25.68 -16.70
N GLY A 56 2.85 25.81 -16.46
CA GLY A 56 2.01 24.70 -15.95
C GLY A 56 2.02 23.45 -16.83
N ASP A 57 2.03 23.60 -18.16
CA ASP A 57 2.01 22.49 -19.12
C ASP A 57 3.30 21.66 -19.07
N ASP A 58 4.46 22.32 -18.97
CA ASP A 58 5.77 21.66 -18.88
C ASP A 58 5.93 20.95 -17.54
N ILE A 59 5.46 21.56 -16.44
CA ILE A 59 5.39 20.91 -15.12
C ILE A 59 4.48 19.67 -15.17
N GLU A 60 3.37 19.71 -15.90
CA GLU A 60 2.50 18.55 -16.09
C GLU A 60 3.20 17.43 -16.87
N GLN A 61 4.00 17.76 -17.89
CA GLN A 61 4.81 16.77 -18.61
C GLN A 61 5.85 16.12 -17.70
N LEU A 62 6.52 16.90 -16.84
CA LEU A 62 7.45 16.39 -15.85
C LEU A 62 6.74 15.50 -14.79
N GLU A 63 5.54 15.89 -14.35
CA GLU A 63 4.69 15.08 -13.46
C GLU A 63 4.38 13.71 -14.05
N LYS A 64 4.01 13.67 -15.33
CA LYS A 64 3.76 12.42 -16.09
C LYS A 64 5.02 11.56 -16.17
N SER A 65 6.18 12.17 -16.45
CA SER A 65 7.49 11.49 -16.50
C SER A 65 7.83 10.79 -15.18
N ILE A 66 7.68 11.49 -14.04
CA ILE A 66 7.90 10.89 -12.70
C ILE A 66 6.88 9.78 -12.42
N GLY A 67 5.64 9.91 -12.89
CA GLY A 67 4.64 8.86 -12.82
C GLY A 67 5.05 7.58 -13.57
N GLU A 68 5.76 7.72 -14.69
CA GLU A 68 6.33 6.60 -15.45
C GLU A 68 7.48 5.95 -14.68
N PHE A 69 8.42 6.77 -14.20
CA PHE A 69 9.55 6.31 -13.37
C PHE A 69 9.07 5.50 -12.16
N THR A 70 8.05 6.00 -11.48
CA THR A 70 7.44 5.33 -10.32
C THR A 70 6.84 3.97 -10.68
N SER A 71 6.27 3.84 -11.88
CA SER A 71 5.73 2.57 -12.38
C SER A 71 6.86 1.60 -12.71
N ALA A 72 7.95 2.08 -13.32
CA ALA A 72 9.12 1.29 -13.66
C ALA A 72 9.83 0.72 -12.42
N LEU A 73 9.83 1.42 -11.28
CA LEU A 73 10.39 0.92 -10.02
C LEU A 73 9.74 -0.40 -9.53
N ILE A 74 8.51 -0.69 -9.95
CA ILE A 74 7.73 -1.86 -9.51
C ILE A 74 7.80 -2.99 -10.54
N ASP A 75 8.22 -2.72 -11.77
CA ASP A 75 8.28 -3.72 -12.84
C ASP A 75 9.08 -4.98 -12.47
N PRO A 76 10.22 -4.90 -11.75
CA PRO A 76 10.95 -6.09 -11.32
C PRO A 76 10.10 -7.07 -10.49
N LEU A 77 9.09 -6.58 -9.75
CA LEU A 77 8.18 -7.41 -8.96
C LEU A 77 7.26 -8.29 -9.84
N LYS A 78 7.21 -8.09 -11.16
CA LYS A 78 6.47 -8.96 -12.10
C LYS A 78 7.16 -10.32 -12.29
N ALA A 79 8.49 -10.37 -12.22
CA ALA A 79 9.26 -11.59 -12.49
C ALA A 79 9.55 -12.39 -11.21
N ASP A 80 9.86 -11.70 -10.10
CA ASP A 80 10.24 -12.36 -8.85
C ASP A 80 9.07 -12.48 -7.85
N ALA A 81 8.72 -13.71 -7.51
CA ALA A 81 7.64 -14.02 -6.58
C ALA A 81 8.04 -13.78 -5.11
N ASP A 82 9.32 -13.95 -4.76
CA ASP A 82 9.79 -13.81 -3.38
C ASP A 82 9.82 -12.34 -2.97
N THR A 83 10.42 -11.45 -3.77
CA THR A 83 10.36 -9.99 -3.52
C THR A 83 8.93 -9.44 -3.57
N ARG A 84 8.05 -9.98 -4.43
CA ARG A 84 6.63 -9.60 -4.44
C ARG A 84 5.93 -9.98 -3.12
N ASN A 85 6.28 -11.12 -2.53
CA ASN A 85 5.75 -11.53 -1.24
C ASN A 85 6.28 -10.64 -0.11
N THR A 86 7.55 -10.23 -0.16
CA THR A 86 8.10 -9.23 0.77
C THR A 86 7.39 -7.89 0.62
N PHE A 87 7.22 -7.37 -0.59
CA PHE A 87 6.48 -6.12 -0.84
C PHE A 87 5.02 -6.17 -0.37
N LYS A 88 4.40 -7.35 -0.33
CA LYS A 88 3.04 -7.52 0.19
C LYS A 88 2.93 -7.10 1.67
N SER A 89 3.99 -7.23 2.48
CA SER A 89 3.97 -6.89 3.90
C SER A 89 3.86 -5.37 4.13
N CYS A 90 4.52 -4.56 3.31
CA CYS A 90 4.51 -3.09 3.38
C CYS A 90 3.48 -2.41 2.46
N LEU A 91 2.73 -3.19 1.68
CA LEU A 91 1.74 -2.70 0.71
C LEU A 91 0.73 -1.71 1.31
N ASP A 92 0.28 -1.93 2.53
CA ASP A 92 -0.77 -1.11 3.15
C ASP A 92 -0.29 0.34 3.36
N ASP A 93 0.96 0.53 3.79
CA ASP A 93 1.56 1.88 3.96
C ASP A 93 1.84 2.55 2.62
N VAL A 94 2.32 1.79 1.63
CA VAL A 94 2.63 2.32 0.29
C VAL A 94 1.35 2.75 -0.42
N VAL A 95 0.30 1.93 -0.36
CA VAL A 95 -1.02 2.26 -0.92
C VAL A 95 -1.64 3.43 -0.15
N GLU A 96 -1.47 3.49 1.17
CA GLU A 96 -1.90 4.63 1.96
C GLU A 96 -1.28 5.93 1.45
N LYS A 97 0.05 5.94 1.27
CA LYS A 97 0.75 7.11 0.78
C LYS A 97 0.35 7.45 -0.66
N ALA A 98 0.24 6.46 -1.53
CA ALA A 98 -0.21 6.63 -2.90
C ALA A 98 -1.62 7.22 -3.01
N ILE A 99 -2.53 6.85 -2.09
CA ILE A 99 -3.89 7.45 -2.03
C ILE A 99 -3.82 8.90 -1.55
N GLU A 100 -3.02 9.20 -0.52
CA GLU A 100 -2.83 10.57 -0.02
C GLU A 100 -2.26 11.52 -1.08
N THR A 101 -1.31 11.03 -1.87
CA THR A 101 -0.67 11.78 -2.95
C THR A 101 -1.34 11.58 -4.32
N LYS A 102 -2.51 10.91 -4.37
CA LYS A 102 -3.32 10.69 -5.59
C LYS A 102 -2.55 10.06 -6.77
N GLN A 103 -1.79 9.01 -6.52
CA GLN A 103 -0.94 8.33 -7.51
C GLN A 103 -1.74 7.28 -8.28
N LYS A 104 -2.49 7.72 -9.29
CA LYS A 104 -3.43 6.87 -10.04
C LYS A 104 -2.71 5.77 -10.84
N LYS A 105 -1.66 6.13 -11.60
CA LYS A 105 -0.88 5.20 -12.46
C LYS A 105 -0.25 4.06 -11.66
N PHE A 106 0.35 4.38 -10.50
CA PHE A 106 0.90 3.40 -9.56
C PHE A 106 -0.15 2.35 -9.11
N ILE A 107 -1.34 2.79 -8.71
CA ILE A 107 -2.40 1.89 -8.22
C ILE A 107 -2.93 0.98 -9.34
N CYS A 108 -2.89 1.45 -10.59
CA CYS A 108 -3.30 0.69 -11.76
C CYS A 108 -2.28 -0.36 -12.20
N HIS A 109 -1.05 -0.30 -11.69
CA HIS A 109 0.01 -1.23 -12.07
C HIS A 109 -0.44 -2.68 -11.83
N PRO A 110 -0.24 -3.63 -12.78
CA PRO A 110 -0.78 -4.99 -12.68
C PRO A 110 -0.37 -5.75 -11.41
N VAL A 111 0.85 -5.50 -10.90
CA VAL A 111 1.33 -6.12 -9.65
C VAL A 111 0.54 -5.57 -8.46
N VAL A 112 0.46 -4.24 -8.33
CA VAL A 112 -0.26 -3.56 -7.24
C VAL A 112 -1.75 -3.91 -7.29
N TYR A 113 -2.34 -3.90 -8.48
CA TYR A 113 -3.72 -4.32 -8.73
C TYR A 113 -3.99 -5.76 -8.25
N ASN A 114 -3.11 -6.71 -8.55
CA ASN A 114 -3.25 -8.10 -8.11
C ASN A 114 -3.07 -8.24 -6.60
N LEU A 115 -2.11 -7.53 -6.00
CA LEU A 115 -1.86 -7.53 -4.57
C LEU A 115 -3.05 -6.93 -3.79
N LEU A 116 -3.61 -5.81 -4.25
CA LEU A 116 -4.83 -5.22 -3.70
C LEU A 116 -6.02 -6.19 -3.76
N ASN A 117 -6.19 -6.90 -4.88
CA ASN A 117 -7.23 -7.93 -4.97
C ASN A 117 -6.98 -9.12 -4.04
N SER A 118 -5.71 -9.49 -3.81
CA SER A 118 -5.36 -10.52 -2.84
C SER A 118 -5.73 -10.10 -1.41
N ARG A 119 -5.58 -8.81 -1.07
CA ARG A 119 -6.03 -8.24 0.21
C ARG A 119 -7.55 -8.18 0.32
N TRP A 120 -8.23 -7.80 -0.76
CA TRP A 120 -9.69 -7.68 -0.81
C TRP A 120 -10.43 -9.01 -0.61
N TYR A 121 -9.99 -10.08 -1.28
CA TYR A 121 -10.62 -11.40 -1.22
C TYR A 121 -9.98 -12.34 -0.18
N ARG A 122 -8.82 -11.98 0.38
CA ARG A 122 -8.05 -12.76 1.36
C ARG A 122 -7.92 -14.23 0.95
N SER A 123 -8.40 -15.17 1.76
CA SER A 123 -8.32 -16.62 1.52
C SER A 123 -9.12 -17.09 0.30
N PHE A 124 -10.08 -16.29 -0.18
CA PHE A 124 -10.91 -16.61 -1.35
C PHE A 124 -10.33 -16.12 -2.68
N PHE A 125 -9.19 -15.41 -2.67
CA PHE A 125 -8.59 -14.84 -3.88
C PHE A 125 -8.29 -15.89 -4.97
N HIS A 126 -7.66 -17.00 -4.56
CA HIS A 126 -7.30 -18.09 -5.49
C HIS A 126 -8.52 -18.90 -5.91
N VAL A 127 -9.44 -19.19 -4.98
CA VAL A 127 -10.71 -19.89 -5.25
C VAL A 127 -11.52 -19.16 -6.33
N ARG A 128 -11.44 -17.83 -6.37
CA ARG A 128 -12.11 -17.02 -7.39
C ARG A 128 -11.52 -17.20 -8.81
N LYS A 129 -10.29 -17.67 -8.95
CA LYS A 129 -9.64 -17.87 -10.25
C LYS A 129 -9.75 -19.32 -10.73
N GLU A 130 -10.24 -20.23 -9.91
CA GLU A 130 -10.46 -21.62 -10.30
C GLU A 130 -11.57 -21.73 -11.37
N SER A 131 -11.44 -22.77 -12.20
CA SER A 131 -12.41 -23.06 -13.26
C SER A 131 -13.82 -23.30 -12.69
N TRP A 132 -14.85 -22.91 -13.43
CA TRP A 132 -16.27 -23.08 -13.07
C TRP A 132 -16.66 -24.54 -12.77
N TRP A 133 -15.89 -25.50 -13.27
CA TRP A 133 -16.11 -26.93 -13.07
C TRP A 133 -15.53 -27.47 -11.75
N THR A 134 -14.84 -26.65 -10.96
CA THR A 134 -14.26 -27.10 -9.68
C THR A 134 -15.29 -27.00 -8.53
N PRO A 135 -15.34 -27.99 -7.61
CA PRO A 135 -16.25 -27.96 -6.45
C PRO A 135 -16.04 -26.72 -5.55
N LYS A 136 -14.79 -26.27 -5.42
CA LYS A 136 -14.44 -25.08 -4.63
C LYS A 136 -15.04 -23.80 -5.21
N ARG A 137 -15.11 -23.68 -6.54
CA ARG A 137 -15.72 -22.54 -7.23
C ARG A 137 -17.23 -22.49 -7.01
N TRP A 138 -17.90 -23.64 -7.05
CA TRP A 138 -19.32 -23.76 -6.65
C TRP A 138 -19.50 -23.42 -5.17
N GLY A 139 -18.62 -23.89 -4.29
CA GLY A 139 -18.61 -23.50 -2.88
C GLY A 139 -18.56 -21.98 -2.69
N TYR A 140 -17.71 -21.27 -3.44
CA TYR A 140 -17.65 -19.81 -3.43
C TYR A 140 -18.94 -19.15 -3.96
N PHE A 141 -19.53 -19.69 -5.03
CA PHE A 141 -20.81 -19.21 -5.54
C PHE A 141 -21.92 -19.33 -4.49
N PHE A 142 -22.05 -20.50 -3.86
CA PHE A 142 -22.99 -20.72 -2.77
C PHE A 142 -22.68 -19.86 -1.55
N LEU A 143 -21.42 -19.54 -1.27
CA LEU A 143 -21.05 -18.61 -0.19
C LEU A 143 -21.56 -17.19 -0.42
N ASN A 144 -21.56 -16.71 -1.67
CA ASN A 144 -22.17 -15.42 -2.02
C ASN A 144 -23.68 -15.44 -1.78
N LEU A 145 -24.35 -16.51 -2.20
CA LEU A 145 -25.79 -16.70 -1.95
C LEU A 145 -26.10 -16.81 -0.45
N TRP A 146 -25.28 -17.56 0.28
CA TRP A 146 -25.33 -17.72 1.73
C TRP A 146 -25.26 -16.38 2.46
N THR A 147 -24.56 -15.40 1.90
CA THR A 147 -24.38 -14.10 2.57
C THR A 147 -25.70 -13.36 2.80
N VAL A 148 -26.72 -13.57 1.97
CA VAL A 148 -28.08 -13.02 2.18
C VAL A 148 -28.70 -13.63 3.45
N PHE A 149 -28.57 -14.94 3.62
CA PHE A 149 -29.02 -15.64 4.83
C PHE A 149 -28.20 -15.23 6.06
N ASP A 150 -26.88 -15.09 5.90
CA ASP A 150 -25.96 -14.73 6.97
C ASP A 150 -26.35 -13.40 7.63
N ILE A 151 -26.75 -12.38 6.87
CA ILE A 151 -27.13 -11.07 7.44
C ILE A 151 -28.23 -11.18 8.48
N VAL A 152 -29.21 -12.05 8.26
CA VAL A 152 -30.35 -12.22 9.16
C VAL A 152 -29.98 -13.05 10.39
N PHE A 153 -29.18 -14.11 10.19
CA PHE A 153 -28.90 -15.10 11.24
C PHE A 153 -27.54 -14.95 11.91
N PHE A 154 -26.68 -14.01 11.51
CA PHE A 154 -25.31 -13.93 12.02
C PHE A 154 -25.21 -13.85 13.55
N PRO A 155 -26.10 -13.18 14.32
CA PRO A 155 -25.95 -13.11 15.77
C PRO A 155 -26.04 -14.51 16.39
N PHE A 156 -26.97 -15.33 15.88
CA PHE A 156 -27.17 -16.71 16.31
C PHE A 156 -26.06 -17.62 15.82
N LEU A 157 -25.68 -17.53 14.54
CA LEU A 157 -24.61 -18.34 13.96
C LEU A 157 -23.26 -18.07 14.62
N PHE A 158 -22.94 -16.79 14.87
CA PHE A 158 -21.71 -16.40 15.55
C PHE A 158 -21.66 -16.96 16.97
N ALA A 159 -22.76 -16.87 17.72
CA ALA A 159 -22.86 -17.43 19.08
C ALA A 159 -22.70 -18.97 19.08
N ILE A 160 -23.42 -19.67 18.20
CA ILE A 160 -23.34 -21.14 18.07
C ILE A 160 -21.92 -21.57 17.72
N PHE A 161 -21.30 -20.97 16.70
CA PHE A 161 -19.95 -21.31 16.31
C PHE A 161 -18.92 -20.95 17.39
N PHE A 162 -19.13 -19.88 18.13
CA PHE A 162 -18.29 -19.53 19.27
C PHE A 162 -18.37 -20.61 20.38
N VAL A 163 -19.56 -21.12 20.70
CA VAL A 163 -19.71 -22.24 21.63
C VAL A 163 -19.01 -23.50 21.11
N VAL A 164 -19.16 -23.83 19.83
CA VAL A 164 -18.43 -24.94 19.19
C VAL A 164 -16.92 -24.75 19.28
N HIS A 165 -16.43 -23.52 19.15
CA HIS A 165 -15.02 -23.19 19.33
C HIS A 165 -14.54 -23.43 20.77
N LEU A 166 -15.34 -23.03 21.77
CA LEU A 166 -15.04 -23.30 23.18
C LEU A 166 -15.00 -24.79 23.49
N VAL A 167 -15.98 -25.56 22.98
CA VAL A 167 -16.00 -27.03 23.12
C VAL A 167 -14.78 -27.65 22.46
N LYS A 168 -14.43 -27.22 21.24
CA LYS A 168 -13.24 -27.74 20.54
C LYS A 168 -11.94 -27.40 21.26
N ARG A 169 -11.85 -26.19 21.85
CA ARG A 169 -10.72 -25.80 22.71
C ARG A 169 -10.62 -26.69 23.95
N ALA A 170 -11.74 -27.00 24.60
CA ALA A 170 -11.77 -27.92 25.74
C ALA A 170 -11.38 -29.35 25.35
N LEU A 171 -11.81 -29.83 24.18
CA LEU A 171 -11.40 -31.13 23.64
C LEU A 171 -9.92 -31.20 23.30
N ARG A 172 -9.33 -30.10 22.78
CA ARG A 172 -7.89 -30.02 22.47
C ARG A 172 -7.04 -30.27 23.72
N ARG A 173 -7.43 -29.67 24.85
CA ARG A 173 -6.78 -29.86 26.16
C ARG A 173 -6.92 -31.26 26.76
N LYS A 174 -7.74 -32.13 26.17
CA LYS A 174 -7.89 -33.54 26.56
C LYS A 174 -7.14 -34.51 25.65
N ARG A 175 -6.76 -34.08 24.43
CA ARG A 175 -6.07 -34.95 23.46
C ARG A 175 -4.60 -35.05 23.79
N GLU A 176 -4.03 -36.25 23.66
CA GLU A 176 -2.60 -36.45 23.83
C GLU A 176 -1.83 -35.91 22.62
N ASN A 177 -0.97 -34.91 22.86
CA ASN A 177 -0.17 -34.28 21.81
C ASN A 177 1.30 -34.19 22.26
N GLU A 178 2.20 -34.43 21.33
CA GLU A 178 3.66 -34.30 21.51
C GLU A 178 4.14 -33.20 20.56
N ILE A 179 4.41 -32.01 21.12
CA ILE A 179 4.78 -30.82 20.33
C ILE A 179 6.23 -30.43 20.65
N CYS A 180 7.09 -30.49 19.64
CA CYS A 180 8.47 -30.03 19.72
C CYS A 180 8.62 -28.67 19.01
N PHE A 181 9.13 -27.66 19.70
CA PHE A 181 9.46 -26.35 19.15
C PHE A 181 10.95 -26.29 18.84
N VAL A 182 11.28 -26.07 17.58
CA VAL A 182 12.67 -25.95 17.13
C VAL A 182 12.92 -24.50 16.73
N LEU A 183 13.93 -23.87 17.33
CA LEU A 183 14.28 -22.47 17.10
C LEU A 183 15.64 -22.41 16.39
N THR A 184 15.60 -22.14 15.09
CA THR A 184 16.81 -22.01 14.28
C THR A 184 17.00 -20.53 13.92
N LEU A 185 18.04 -19.92 14.49
CA LEU A 185 18.33 -18.49 14.45
C LEU A 185 19.59 -18.19 13.63
N GLY A 186 19.49 -17.20 12.74
CA GLY A 186 20.61 -16.64 11.96
C GLY A 186 21.49 -15.70 12.79
N LYS A 187 22.66 -15.33 12.24
CA LYS A 187 23.66 -14.49 12.93
C LYS A 187 23.16 -13.09 13.27
N ASP A 188 22.25 -12.56 12.45
CA ASP A 188 21.74 -11.18 12.53
C ASP A 188 20.31 -11.11 13.12
N THR A 189 19.90 -12.13 13.89
CA THR A 189 18.57 -12.20 14.53
C THR A 189 18.32 -10.98 15.41
N SER A 190 17.16 -10.33 15.26
CA SER A 190 16.81 -9.23 16.16
C SER A 190 16.24 -9.75 17.49
N GLU A 191 16.53 -9.04 18.59
CA GLU A 191 15.96 -9.37 19.90
C GLU A 191 14.42 -9.38 19.88
N LYS A 192 13.81 -8.54 19.03
CA LYS A 192 12.36 -8.46 18.86
C LYS A 192 11.78 -9.75 18.25
N GLU A 193 12.43 -10.30 17.23
CA GLU A 193 12.02 -11.57 16.59
C GLU A 193 12.06 -12.72 17.59
N PHE A 194 13.13 -12.79 18.38
CA PHE A 194 13.28 -13.82 19.40
C PHE A 194 12.24 -13.70 20.52
N ILE A 195 11.93 -12.48 20.98
CA ILE A 195 10.84 -12.23 21.94
C ILE A 195 9.49 -12.66 21.33
N LEU A 196 9.25 -12.39 20.05
CA LEU A 196 8.03 -12.80 19.35
C LEU A 196 7.89 -14.33 19.33
N MET A 197 8.97 -15.05 19.01
CA MET A 197 8.99 -16.52 19.05
C MET A 197 8.66 -17.05 20.45
N LYS A 198 9.33 -16.56 21.50
CA LYS A 198 9.08 -16.98 22.90
C LYS A 198 7.62 -16.77 23.31
N ARG A 199 7.08 -15.58 23.06
CA ARG A 199 5.68 -15.26 23.39
C ARG A 199 4.69 -16.11 22.61
N THR A 200 5.02 -16.46 21.37
CA THR A 200 4.20 -17.34 20.52
C THR A 200 4.17 -18.76 21.06
N ILE A 201 5.31 -19.29 21.50
CA ILE A 201 5.38 -20.61 22.13
C ILE A 201 4.51 -20.61 23.40
N ASN A 202 4.64 -19.61 24.27
CA ASN A 202 3.80 -19.47 25.46
C ASN A 202 2.31 -19.42 25.13
N TYR A 203 1.92 -18.71 24.07
CA TYR A 203 0.52 -18.69 23.60
C TYR A 203 0.04 -20.08 23.14
N ILE A 204 0.83 -20.79 22.34
CA ILE A 204 0.49 -22.14 21.84
C ILE A 204 0.34 -23.11 23.02
N VAL A 205 1.27 -23.06 23.97
CA VAL A 205 1.26 -23.91 25.17
C VAL A 205 -0.01 -23.67 25.99
N GLY A 206 -0.38 -22.40 26.23
CA GLY A 206 -1.62 -22.06 26.93
C GLY A 206 -2.92 -22.50 26.22
N GLU A 207 -2.87 -22.69 24.90
CA GLU A 207 -4.01 -23.24 24.12
C GLU A 207 -4.13 -24.77 24.22
N TYR A 208 -3.01 -25.49 24.32
CA TYR A 208 -2.98 -26.97 24.40
C TYR A 208 -3.04 -27.52 25.84
N GLY A 209 -2.59 -26.77 26.85
CA GLY A 209 -2.79 -27.09 28.27
C GLY A 209 -1.84 -28.14 28.89
N CYS A 210 -1.95 -28.32 30.22
CA CYS A 210 -0.99 -29.04 31.07
C CYS A 210 -1.17 -30.56 31.24
N HIS A 211 -2.36 -31.11 30.96
CA HIS A 211 -2.70 -32.47 31.41
C HIS A 211 -2.43 -33.58 30.40
N SER A 212 -2.55 -33.31 29.09
CA SER A 212 -2.43 -34.33 28.04
C SER A 212 -1.34 -34.04 27.00
N ALA A 213 -0.80 -32.81 26.95
CA ALA A 213 0.26 -32.44 26.01
C ALA A 213 1.64 -32.48 26.67
N LYS A 214 2.63 -33.00 25.93
CA LYS A 214 4.05 -32.92 26.27
C LYS A 214 4.74 -31.96 25.31
N TYR A 215 5.60 -31.10 25.86
CA TYR A 215 6.34 -30.11 25.08
C TYR A 215 7.85 -30.37 25.14
N CYS A 216 8.51 -30.10 24.02
CA CYS A 216 9.97 -30.07 23.89
C CYS A 216 10.36 -28.75 23.23
N VAL A 217 11.49 -28.16 23.63
CA VAL A 217 12.05 -26.95 23.02
C VAL A 217 13.52 -27.19 22.72
N VAL A 218 13.88 -27.10 21.44
CA VAL A 218 15.26 -27.28 20.94
C VAL A 218 15.79 -25.93 20.49
N LEU A 219 16.88 -25.50 21.12
CA LEU A 219 17.68 -24.34 20.76
C LEU A 219 19.14 -24.67 21.04
N HIS A 220 20.01 -24.52 20.04
CA HIS A 220 21.44 -24.75 20.17
C HIS A 220 22.24 -23.44 20.25
N GLU A 221 23.38 -23.50 20.94
CA GLU A 221 24.47 -22.52 20.85
C GLU A 221 25.78 -23.31 20.88
N ASP A 222 26.66 -23.08 19.91
CA ASP A 222 27.99 -23.73 19.83
C ASP A 222 27.99 -25.24 20.08
N TYR A 223 27.08 -25.98 19.42
CA TYR A 223 26.89 -27.44 19.54
C TYR A 223 26.41 -27.94 20.91
N LYS A 224 26.01 -27.03 21.81
CA LYS A 224 25.42 -27.33 23.11
C LYS A 224 23.93 -26.95 23.09
N ILE A 225 23.09 -27.85 23.58
CA ILE A 225 21.65 -27.60 23.67
C ILE A 225 21.40 -26.67 24.86
N ILE A 226 20.89 -25.46 24.60
CA ILE A 226 20.38 -24.55 25.64
C ILE A 226 18.94 -24.95 26.01
N GLY A 227 18.18 -25.45 25.03
CA GLY A 227 16.90 -26.10 25.26
C GLY A 227 17.03 -27.40 26.07
N LYS A 228 15.95 -27.84 26.73
CA LYS A 228 15.96 -29.09 27.50
C LYS A 228 15.41 -30.24 26.64
N GLU A 229 16.19 -31.30 26.46
CA GLU A 229 15.79 -32.53 25.72
C GLU A 229 14.60 -33.28 26.36
N GLY A 230 14.24 -32.95 27.60
CA GLY A 230 13.22 -33.65 28.37
C GLY A 230 11.80 -33.12 28.10
N TRP A 231 10.95 -34.00 27.59
CA TRP A 231 9.50 -33.78 27.47
C TRP A 231 8.87 -33.34 28.80
N SER A 232 8.09 -32.26 28.77
CA SER A 232 7.60 -31.57 29.97
C SER A 232 6.14 -31.15 29.87
N THR A 233 5.47 -31.04 31.02
CA THR A 233 4.12 -30.50 31.18
C THR A 233 4.15 -28.98 31.32
N GLU A 234 3.13 -28.28 30.81
CA GLU A 234 2.99 -26.79 30.80
C GLU A 234 3.44 -26.08 32.09
N ALA A 235 3.19 -26.64 33.28
CA ALA A 235 3.53 -26.00 34.57
C ALA A 235 5.03 -25.68 34.75
N ALA A 236 5.92 -26.39 34.07
CA ALA A 236 7.37 -26.16 34.13
C ALA A 236 7.91 -25.34 32.95
N LEU A 237 7.10 -25.08 31.92
CA LEU A 237 7.56 -24.54 30.63
C LEU A 237 7.82 -23.01 30.63
N PRO A 238 6.97 -22.15 31.25
CA PRO A 238 7.26 -20.71 31.35
C PRO A 238 8.60 -20.45 32.06
N GLY A 239 8.89 -21.22 33.11
CA GLY A 239 10.18 -21.18 33.82
C GLY A 239 11.38 -21.65 33.00
N TRP A 240 11.17 -22.24 31.81
CA TRP A 240 12.24 -22.64 30.88
C TRP A 240 12.35 -21.75 29.66
N ILE A 241 11.22 -21.21 29.17
CA ILE A 241 11.19 -20.34 27.99
C ILE A 241 11.62 -18.91 28.35
N ASP A 242 11.12 -18.37 29.46
CA ASP A 242 11.37 -16.98 29.83
C ASP A 242 12.88 -16.70 30.07
N PRO A 243 13.67 -17.61 30.69
CA PRO A 243 15.12 -17.43 30.87
C PRO A 243 15.97 -17.60 29.61
N LEU A 244 15.43 -18.11 28.49
CA LEU A 244 16.22 -18.28 27.27
C LEU A 244 16.74 -16.93 26.77
N GLN A 245 18.06 -16.84 26.60
CA GLN A 245 18.75 -15.70 26.02
C GLN A 245 18.99 -15.92 24.52
N LEU A 246 19.19 -14.82 23.78
CA LEU A 246 19.53 -14.88 22.38
C LEU A 246 20.92 -15.53 22.22
N PRO A 247 21.10 -16.58 21.41
CA PRO A 247 22.41 -17.20 21.19
C PRO A 247 23.41 -16.23 20.57
N ASN A 248 24.68 -16.30 20.98
CA ASN A 248 25.76 -15.47 20.43
C ASN A 248 26.32 -16.02 19.10
N SER A 249 25.97 -17.25 18.73
CA SER A 249 26.43 -17.93 17.51
C SER A 249 25.29 -18.48 16.65
N THR A 250 25.59 -18.76 15.38
CA THR A 250 24.61 -19.29 14.42
C THR A 250 24.21 -20.72 14.76
N THR A 251 22.91 -21.00 14.83
CA THR A 251 22.39 -22.36 15.06
C THR A 251 22.45 -23.19 13.78
N SER A 252 22.76 -24.48 13.89
CA SER A 252 22.74 -25.40 12.74
C SER A 252 21.40 -26.15 12.68
N LEU A 253 20.64 -25.91 11.62
CA LEU A 253 19.37 -26.60 11.37
C LEU A 253 19.50 -28.12 11.33
N ALA A 254 20.58 -28.64 10.75
CA ALA A 254 20.80 -30.08 10.66
C ALA A 254 20.94 -30.70 12.05
N ASN A 255 21.66 -30.05 12.96
CA ASN A 255 21.82 -30.50 14.33
C ASN A 255 20.51 -30.37 15.13
N ASP A 256 19.79 -29.25 14.96
CA ASP A 256 18.47 -29.05 15.56
C ASP A 256 17.49 -30.18 15.20
N LEU A 257 17.48 -30.59 13.93
CA LEU A 257 16.64 -31.69 13.43
C LEU A 257 17.15 -33.07 13.87
N MET A 258 18.46 -33.28 14.00
CA MET A 258 19.01 -34.52 14.56
C MET A 258 18.58 -34.73 16.01
N VAL A 259 18.71 -33.69 16.85
CA VAL A 259 18.24 -33.73 18.25
C VAL A 259 16.74 -33.95 18.30
N THR A 260 15.99 -33.31 17.39
CA THR A 260 14.54 -33.51 17.30
C THR A 260 14.20 -34.96 16.98
N ARG A 261 14.87 -35.57 15.99
CA ARG A 261 14.70 -36.98 15.64
C ARG A 261 14.99 -37.87 16.85
N ASP A 262 16.09 -37.63 17.54
CA ASP A 262 16.52 -38.42 18.70
C ASP A 262 15.55 -38.29 19.89
N ALA A 263 14.93 -37.12 20.06
CA ALA A 263 13.90 -36.88 21.07
C ALA A 263 12.60 -37.66 20.81
N PHE A 264 12.27 -37.94 19.54
CA PHE A 264 11.11 -38.75 19.14
C PHE A 264 11.41 -40.26 19.08
N THR A 265 12.66 -40.69 18.92
CA THR A 265 13.05 -42.12 18.94
C THR A 265 13.26 -42.67 20.35
N ASN A 266 13.78 -41.87 21.30
CA ASN A 266 14.06 -42.31 22.67
C ASN A 266 12.82 -42.49 23.56
N GLN A 267 11.62 -42.17 23.08
CA GLN A 267 10.39 -42.23 23.86
C GLN A 267 9.66 -43.58 23.67
N THR A 268 9.06 -44.11 24.75
CA THR A 268 8.03 -45.16 24.65
C THR A 268 6.88 -44.61 23.81
N ARG A 269 6.77 -45.05 22.55
CA ARG A 269 5.73 -44.62 21.60
C ARG A 269 4.36 -44.63 22.28
N ARG A 270 3.77 -43.46 22.48
CA ARG A 270 2.31 -43.36 22.59
C ARG A 270 1.76 -43.46 21.18
N GLU A 271 1.33 -44.65 20.77
CA GLU A 271 0.87 -44.91 19.40
C GLU A 271 -0.31 -44.02 18.99
N GLU A 272 -1.09 -43.52 19.95
CA GLU A 272 -2.26 -42.66 19.71
C GLU A 272 -1.99 -41.14 19.81
N ALA A 273 -0.78 -40.72 20.23
CA ALA A 273 -0.46 -39.30 20.43
C ALA A 273 -0.13 -38.61 19.10
N LYS A 274 -0.69 -37.41 18.88
CA LYS A 274 -0.39 -36.61 17.69
C LYS A 274 0.99 -35.95 17.84
N LYS A 275 1.92 -36.26 16.95
CA LYS A 275 3.30 -35.75 16.97
C LYS A 275 3.50 -34.59 16.01
N VAL A 276 4.06 -33.50 16.51
CA VAL A 276 4.18 -32.24 15.77
C VAL A 276 5.53 -31.60 16.05
N VAL A 277 6.20 -31.11 15.00
CA VAL A 277 7.37 -30.25 15.09
C VAL A 277 7.01 -28.88 14.55
N VAL A 278 7.19 -27.83 15.34
CA VAL A 278 7.05 -26.44 14.92
C VAL A 278 8.45 -25.87 14.75
N LEU A 279 8.86 -25.63 13.51
CA LEU A 279 10.20 -25.16 13.17
C LEU A 279 10.18 -23.65 12.91
N PHE A 280 10.70 -22.86 13.84
CA PHE A 280 10.90 -21.43 13.66
C PHE A 280 12.22 -21.14 12.95
N LEU A 281 12.15 -20.37 11.86
CA LEU A 281 13.30 -19.98 11.04
C LEU A 281 13.24 -18.47 10.82
N ASN A 282 14.37 -17.78 10.91
CA ASN A 282 14.42 -16.34 10.62
C ASN A 282 15.39 -15.91 9.52
N ASP A 283 16.17 -16.85 8.99
CA ASP A 283 17.08 -16.60 7.86
C ASP A 283 16.79 -17.58 6.72
N SER A 284 17.39 -17.31 5.56
CA SER A 284 17.32 -18.21 4.40
C SER A 284 17.99 -19.53 4.72
N LEU A 285 17.36 -20.60 4.25
CA LEU A 285 17.85 -21.97 4.35
C LEU A 285 19.31 -22.08 3.89
N ARG A 286 19.68 -21.37 2.82
CA ARG A 286 21.05 -21.40 2.26
C ARG A 286 22.15 -20.88 3.19
N LYS A 287 21.83 -19.95 4.11
CA LYS A 287 22.82 -19.43 5.09
C LYS A 287 22.95 -20.34 6.30
N VAL A 288 21.86 -21.01 6.65
CA VAL A 288 21.81 -21.99 7.75
C VAL A 288 22.35 -23.36 7.29
N GLU A 289 22.34 -23.63 5.98
CA GLU A 289 22.89 -24.81 5.27
C GLU A 289 24.42 -24.76 5.08
N ALA A 290 25.19 -24.23 6.03
CA ALA A 290 26.65 -24.29 5.95
C ALA A 290 27.23 -25.72 6.07
N ASN A 291 26.40 -26.76 6.28
CA ASN A 291 26.84 -28.15 6.24
C ASN A 291 25.77 -29.16 5.74
N THR A 292 26.10 -29.72 4.57
CA THR A 292 25.90 -31.10 4.07
C THR A 292 24.54 -31.59 3.60
N GLU A 293 24.61 -32.29 2.46
CA GLU A 293 23.64 -33.03 1.64
C GLU A 293 22.59 -33.92 2.36
N ARG A 294 22.52 -33.93 3.70
CA ARG A 294 21.69 -34.82 4.55
C ARG A 294 20.34 -34.23 5.02
N LEU A 295 20.05 -32.96 4.73
CA LEU A 295 18.80 -32.34 5.18
C LEU A 295 17.53 -33.02 4.60
N PRO A 296 17.46 -33.36 3.30
CA PRO A 296 16.28 -34.03 2.74
C PRO A 296 16.07 -35.43 3.31
N SER A 297 17.15 -36.16 3.62
CA SER A 297 17.05 -37.48 4.25
C SER A 297 16.56 -37.38 5.70
N LEU A 298 17.00 -36.39 6.48
CA LEU A 298 16.51 -36.17 7.85
C LEU A 298 15.03 -35.79 7.91
N VAL A 299 14.59 -34.88 7.03
CA VAL A 299 13.17 -34.50 6.96
C VAL A 299 12.31 -35.72 6.62
N LYS A 300 12.80 -36.58 5.73
CA LYS A 300 12.13 -37.84 5.37
C LYS A 300 12.11 -38.85 6.51
N GLU A 301 13.21 -39.00 7.25
CA GLU A 301 13.26 -39.85 8.46
C GLU A 301 12.24 -39.39 9.52
N ILE A 302 12.08 -38.08 9.71
CA ILE A 302 11.09 -37.52 10.63
C ILE A 302 9.65 -37.72 10.11
N GLU A 303 9.44 -37.58 8.80
CA GLU A 303 8.15 -37.84 8.16
C GLU A 303 7.73 -39.32 8.28
N ASP A 304 8.69 -40.25 8.09
CA ASP A 304 8.47 -41.70 8.24
C ASP A 304 8.08 -42.09 9.68
N MET A 305 8.42 -41.26 10.68
CA MET A 305 7.97 -41.40 12.08
C MET A 305 6.55 -40.86 12.34
N GLN A 306 5.81 -40.47 11.29
CA GLN A 306 4.47 -39.87 11.36
C GLN A 306 4.44 -38.54 12.14
N VAL A 307 5.53 -37.78 12.09
CA VAL A 307 5.64 -36.46 12.72
C VAL A 307 5.29 -35.37 11.70
N ASN A 308 4.35 -34.49 12.04
CA ASN A 308 4.00 -33.37 11.17
C ASN A 308 4.93 -32.16 11.42
N ILE A 309 5.70 -31.76 10.41
CA ILE A 309 6.59 -30.59 10.47
C ILE A 309 5.86 -29.36 9.95
N VAL A 310 5.77 -28.33 10.79
CA VAL A 310 5.18 -27.02 10.49
C VAL A 310 6.28 -25.96 10.50
N PRO A 311 6.84 -25.61 9.33
CA PRO A 311 7.86 -24.58 9.23
C PRO A 311 7.24 -23.17 9.27
N VAL A 312 7.80 -22.32 10.12
CA VAL A 312 7.35 -20.96 10.44
C VAL A 312 8.51 -19.99 10.25
N GLY A 313 8.48 -19.25 9.15
CA GLY A 313 9.39 -18.14 8.87
C GLY A 313 8.99 -16.88 9.61
N ILE A 314 9.95 -16.23 10.27
CA ILE A 314 9.79 -14.92 10.91
C ILE A 314 10.86 -13.99 10.35
N GLY A 315 10.48 -12.79 9.93
CA GLY A 315 11.45 -11.79 9.45
C GLY A 315 11.69 -11.83 7.94
N GLU A 316 12.43 -10.85 7.44
CA GLU A 316 12.57 -10.58 6.00
C GLU A 316 13.33 -11.67 5.23
N TYR A 317 14.26 -12.36 5.90
CA TYR A 317 15.19 -13.30 5.26
C TYR A 317 14.63 -14.72 5.12
N ALA A 318 13.58 -15.07 5.89
CA ALA A 318 12.94 -16.37 5.82
C ALA A 318 12.06 -16.49 4.56
N LYS A 319 12.50 -17.27 3.56
CA LYS A 319 11.77 -17.41 2.29
C LYS A 319 10.70 -18.50 2.35
N LEU A 320 9.46 -18.15 1.96
CA LEU A 320 8.35 -19.11 1.91
C LEU A 320 8.59 -20.26 0.92
N SER A 321 9.26 -19.98 -0.21
CA SER A 321 9.64 -20.99 -1.21
C SER A 321 10.60 -22.05 -0.64
N GLU A 322 11.44 -21.66 0.31
CA GLU A 322 12.39 -22.54 0.99
C GLU A 322 11.69 -23.31 2.14
N LEU A 323 10.86 -22.64 2.94
CA LEU A 323 10.07 -23.26 4.01
C LEU A 323 9.13 -24.37 3.51
N ASN A 324 8.52 -24.18 2.34
CA ASN A 324 7.66 -25.19 1.71
C ASN A 324 8.40 -26.51 1.40
N LYS A 325 9.73 -26.49 1.26
CA LYS A 325 10.52 -27.71 1.03
C LYS A 325 10.67 -28.57 2.30
N MET A 326 10.47 -27.99 3.48
CA MET A 326 10.55 -28.68 4.77
C MET A 326 9.20 -29.08 5.35
N ALA A 327 8.11 -28.62 4.75
CA ALA A 327 6.78 -28.98 5.22
C ALA A 327 6.44 -30.42 4.79
N THR A 328 5.99 -31.24 5.74
CA THR A 328 5.48 -32.60 5.47
C THR A 328 4.09 -32.54 4.82
N LYS A 329 3.58 -33.67 4.29
CA LYS A 329 2.31 -33.73 3.52
C LYS A 329 1.12 -32.94 4.08
N ASP A 330 0.99 -32.85 5.40
CA ASP A 330 -0.11 -32.14 6.09
C ASP A 330 0.30 -30.78 6.70
N GLY A 331 1.59 -30.44 6.67
CA GLY A 331 2.15 -29.20 7.20
C GLY A 331 2.04 -28.07 6.19
N THR A 332 1.48 -26.93 6.58
CA THR A 332 1.50 -25.72 5.73
C THR A 332 2.58 -24.77 6.22
N ALA A 333 3.59 -24.49 5.40
CA ALA A 333 4.59 -23.48 5.70
C ALA A 333 3.95 -22.10 5.84
N ARG A 334 4.44 -21.30 6.80
CA ARG A 334 3.95 -19.94 7.03
C ARG A 334 5.09 -18.96 7.14
N HIS A 335 4.88 -17.73 6.69
CA HIS A 335 5.81 -16.62 6.82
C HIS A 335 5.12 -15.44 7.49
N PHE A 336 5.82 -14.79 8.42
CA PHE A 336 5.32 -13.67 9.20
C PHE A 336 6.38 -12.57 9.33
N GLY A 337 5.92 -11.32 9.47
CA GLY A 337 6.79 -10.19 9.76
C GLY A 337 7.15 -10.11 11.25
N GLU A 338 8.17 -9.31 11.57
CA GLU A 338 8.74 -9.15 12.92
C GLU A 338 7.80 -8.45 13.92
N TYR A 339 6.76 -7.77 13.43
CA TYR A 339 5.84 -6.95 14.23
C TYR A 339 4.45 -7.58 14.40
N GLU A 340 4.28 -8.84 14.03
CA GLU A 340 3.03 -9.57 14.25
C GLU A 340 2.76 -9.79 15.74
N SER A 341 1.49 -9.88 16.13
CA SER A 341 1.12 -10.19 17.51
C SER A 341 1.33 -11.69 17.79
N PRO A 342 1.83 -12.09 18.99
CA PRO A 342 1.98 -13.50 19.36
C PRO A 342 0.69 -14.32 19.22
N GLU A 343 -0.47 -13.72 19.47
CA GLU A 343 -1.78 -14.39 19.36
C GLU A 343 -2.11 -14.72 17.90
N THR A 344 -1.82 -13.80 16.97
CA THR A 344 -2.05 -14.01 15.54
C THR A 344 -1.12 -15.07 14.99
N LEU A 345 0.17 -14.99 15.33
CA LEU A 345 1.19 -15.97 14.94
C LEU A 345 0.85 -17.35 15.51
N GLY A 346 0.59 -17.44 16.82
CA GLY A 346 0.28 -18.70 17.49
C GLY A 346 -1.02 -19.34 17.00
N THR A 347 -2.07 -18.55 16.75
CA THR A 347 -3.31 -19.06 16.14
C THR A 347 -3.06 -19.63 14.74
N ALA A 348 -2.23 -18.97 13.94
CA ALA A 348 -1.91 -19.44 12.60
C ALA A 348 -1.05 -20.72 12.59
N VAL A 349 -0.14 -20.89 13.57
CA VAL A 349 0.59 -22.15 13.78
C VAL A 349 -0.37 -23.26 14.19
N ILE A 350 -1.28 -23.02 15.14
CA ILE A 350 -2.31 -24.00 15.54
C ILE A 350 -3.17 -24.42 14.33
N GLN A 351 -3.53 -23.47 13.46
CA GLN A 351 -4.25 -23.77 12.22
C GLN A 351 -3.45 -24.61 11.23
N ALA A 352 -2.13 -24.45 11.18
CA ALA A 352 -1.27 -25.29 10.35
C ALA A 352 -1.15 -26.71 10.93
N ILE A 353 -1.27 -26.88 12.25
CA ILE A 353 -1.23 -28.19 12.93
C ILE A 353 -2.54 -28.96 12.78
N GLU A 354 -3.69 -28.32 12.99
CA GLU A 354 -5.00 -29.00 13.09
C GLU A 354 -5.99 -28.67 11.97
N GLY A 355 -5.66 -27.71 11.11
CA GLY A 355 -6.60 -27.11 10.17
C GLY A 355 -7.52 -26.08 10.83
N LYS A 356 -8.20 -25.27 9.99
CA LYS A 356 -9.14 -24.24 10.48
C LYS A 356 -10.43 -24.86 11.03
N ASN A 357 -10.83 -24.42 12.23
CA ASN A 357 -12.10 -24.76 12.86
C ASN A 357 -13.29 -24.14 12.11
N ILE A 358 -14.52 -24.65 12.29
CA ILE A 358 -15.73 -24.09 11.67
C ILE A 358 -15.90 -22.61 12.05
N TYR A 359 -15.75 -22.28 13.34
CA TYR A 359 -15.75 -20.89 13.82
C TYR A 359 -14.68 -20.03 13.15
N GLU A 360 -13.47 -20.55 12.96
CA GLU A 360 -12.37 -19.78 12.35
C GLU A 360 -12.58 -19.59 10.84
N LYS A 361 -13.11 -20.61 10.14
CA LYS A 361 -13.54 -20.49 8.74
C LYS A 361 -14.66 -19.45 8.61
N TYR A 362 -15.64 -19.49 9.50
CA TYR A 362 -16.73 -18.52 9.56
C TYR A 362 -16.20 -17.11 9.89
N LYS A 363 -15.31 -16.96 10.87
CA LYS A 363 -14.67 -15.68 11.20
C LYS A 363 -13.84 -15.13 10.04
N ASP A 364 -13.10 -15.97 9.32
CA ASP A 364 -12.32 -15.57 8.14
C ASP A 364 -13.24 -15.06 7.02
N TYR A 365 -14.33 -15.79 6.74
CA TYR A 365 -15.42 -15.34 5.87
C TYR A 365 -16.01 -13.99 6.33
N PHE A 366 -16.42 -13.91 7.61
CA PHE A 366 -17.08 -12.77 8.21
C PHE A 366 -16.19 -11.51 8.27
N THR A 367 -14.87 -11.66 8.32
CA THR A 367 -13.91 -10.54 8.39
C THR A 367 -13.25 -10.23 7.04
N THR A 368 -13.57 -10.98 5.99
CA THR A 368 -13.01 -10.70 4.65
C THR A 368 -13.64 -9.42 4.08
N PRO A 369 -12.83 -8.44 3.62
CA PRO A 369 -13.32 -7.12 3.19
C PRO A 369 -14.43 -7.19 2.13
N TYR A 370 -14.32 -8.12 1.19
CA TYR A 370 -15.33 -8.35 0.18
C TYR A 370 -16.72 -8.68 0.75
N PHE A 371 -16.80 -9.58 1.73
CA PHE A 371 -18.07 -9.97 2.36
C PHE A 371 -18.59 -8.89 3.31
N ILE A 372 -17.71 -8.10 3.92
CA ILE A 372 -18.12 -6.90 4.65
C ILE A 372 -18.82 -5.93 3.70
N PHE A 373 -18.20 -5.61 2.57
CA PHE A 373 -18.82 -4.76 1.53
C PHE A 373 -20.15 -5.34 1.05
N PHE A 374 -20.20 -6.62 0.69
CA PHE A 374 -21.42 -7.22 0.15
C PHE A 374 -22.58 -7.16 1.16
N ARG A 375 -22.32 -7.37 2.45
CA ARG A 375 -23.34 -7.24 3.50
C ARG A 375 -23.75 -5.79 3.76
N ASP A 376 -22.82 -4.85 3.72
CA ASP A 376 -23.14 -3.43 3.85
C ASP A 376 -24.04 -2.96 2.69
N THR A 377 -23.73 -3.38 1.46
CA THR A 377 -24.55 -3.15 0.28
C THR A 377 -25.96 -3.75 0.43
N LEU A 378 -26.06 -5.00 0.89
CA LEU A 378 -27.36 -5.63 1.16
C LEU A 378 -28.13 -4.90 2.27
N SER A 379 -27.45 -4.36 3.27
CA SER A 379 -28.05 -3.48 4.28
C SER A 379 -28.58 -2.19 3.68
N TYR A 380 -27.86 -1.57 2.73
CA TYR A 380 -28.33 -0.38 1.99
C TYR A 380 -29.57 -0.70 1.13
N LEU A 381 -29.56 -1.84 0.43
CA LEU A 381 -30.71 -2.29 -0.37
C LEU A 381 -31.93 -2.62 0.51
N THR A 382 -31.72 -3.23 1.68
CA THR A 382 -32.79 -3.48 2.65
C THR A 382 -33.36 -2.15 3.16
N PHE A 383 -32.49 -1.19 3.47
CA PHE A 383 -32.91 0.13 3.93
C PHE A 383 -33.70 0.90 2.86
N LEU A 384 -33.29 0.78 1.59
CA LEU A 384 -34.04 1.31 0.45
C LEU A 384 -35.39 0.60 0.29
N GLY A 385 -35.45 -0.72 0.47
CA GLY A 385 -36.71 -1.47 0.48
C GLY A 385 -37.69 -1.02 1.56
N LEU A 386 -37.20 -0.67 2.76
CA LEU A 386 -38.03 -0.07 3.81
C LEU A 386 -38.57 1.30 3.40
N HIS A 387 -37.77 2.11 2.70
CA HIS A 387 -38.23 3.42 2.18
C HIS A 387 -39.24 3.27 1.04
N PHE A 388 -39.05 2.28 0.19
CA PHE A 388 -40.04 1.93 -0.81
C PHE A 388 -41.37 1.56 -0.14
N ALA A 389 -41.34 0.76 0.94
CA ALA A 389 -42.54 0.38 1.68
C ALA A 389 -43.22 1.57 2.38
N ILE A 390 -42.46 2.48 3.02
CA ILE A 390 -43.06 3.65 3.69
C ILE A 390 -43.67 4.62 2.68
N CYS A 391 -43.05 4.84 1.52
CA CYS A 391 -43.60 5.69 0.46
C CYS A 391 -44.92 5.18 -0.13
N LEU A 392 -45.20 3.87 -0.01
CA LEU A 392 -46.46 3.26 -0.42
C LEU A 392 -47.47 3.13 0.72
N SER A 393 -47.05 3.41 1.96
CA SER A 393 -47.91 3.30 3.13
C SER A 393 -48.71 4.59 3.34
N PRO A 394 -49.96 4.51 3.81
CA PRO A 394 -50.75 5.69 4.13
C PRO A 394 -50.16 6.45 5.33
N SER A 395 -50.29 7.78 5.31
CA SER A 395 -49.81 8.65 6.39
C SER A 395 -50.58 8.40 7.69
N SER A 396 -49.85 8.35 8.81
CA SER A 396 -50.44 8.16 10.14
C SER A 396 -49.73 8.99 11.20
N ILE A 397 -50.47 9.38 12.26
CA ILE A 397 -49.96 10.22 13.36
C ILE A 397 -49.07 9.41 14.31
N ALA A 398 -49.47 8.17 14.61
CA ALA A 398 -48.68 7.28 15.44
C ALA A 398 -47.52 6.70 14.63
N PHE A 399 -46.38 6.49 15.30
CA PHE A 399 -45.24 5.83 14.68
C PHE A 399 -45.59 4.40 14.27
N THR A 400 -45.47 4.12 12.98
CA THR A 400 -45.69 2.80 12.41
C THR A 400 -44.52 1.86 12.73
N ARG A 401 -44.76 0.54 12.62
CA ARG A 401 -43.69 -0.46 12.77
C ARG A 401 -42.58 -0.27 11.73
N LEU A 402 -42.92 0.22 10.53
CA LEU A 402 -41.96 0.53 9.47
C LEU A 402 -41.05 1.69 9.87
N GLU A 403 -41.60 2.76 10.45
CA GLU A 403 -40.80 3.89 10.92
C GLU A 403 -39.84 3.50 12.05
N TRP A 404 -40.28 2.64 12.98
CA TRP A 404 -39.39 2.09 14.00
C TRP A 404 -38.24 1.27 13.39
N ALA A 405 -38.52 0.46 12.38
CA ALA A 405 -37.48 -0.28 11.66
C ALA A 405 -36.52 0.68 10.93
N ILE A 406 -37.03 1.69 10.25
CA ILE A 406 -36.24 2.73 9.58
C ILE A 406 -35.36 3.48 10.58
N LEU A 407 -35.89 3.84 11.76
CA LEU A 407 -35.16 4.53 12.81
C LEU A 407 -33.96 3.71 13.32
N VAL A 408 -34.14 2.39 13.48
CA VAL A 408 -33.07 1.47 13.89
C VAL A 408 -31.95 1.42 12.85
N PHE A 409 -32.29 1.37 11.55
CA PHE A 409 -31.30 1.46 10.48
C PHE A 409 -30.62 2.83 10.43
N PHE A 410 -31.38 3.92 10.56
CA PHE A 410 -30.85 5.27 10.60
C PHE A 410 -29.83 5.44 11.74
N LEU A 411 -30.15 5.01 12.95
CA LEU A 411 -29.24 5.11 14.09
C LEU A 411 -27.97 4.27 13.87
N GLY A 412 -28.11 3.08 13.28
CA GLY A 412 -26.98 2.26 12.87
C GLY A 412 -26.10 2.94 11.81
N ARG A 413 -26.68 3.66 10.84
CA ARG A 413 -25.94 4.45 9.84
C ARG A 413 -25.21 5.64 10.47
N VAL A 414 -25.86 6.36 11.37
CA VAL A 414 -25.22 7.44 12.15
C VAL A 414 -23.97 6.93 12.88
N LEU A 415 -24.07 5.78 13.56
CA LEU A 415 -22.92 5.18 14.24
C LEU A 415 -21.76 4.84 13.30
N MET A 416 -22.05 4.34 12.10
CA MET A 416 -21.02 4.03 11.10
C MET A 416 -20.36 5.29 10.54
N GLU A 417 -21.14 6.33 10.25
CA GLU A 417 -20.59 7.60 9.78
C GLU A 417 -19.73 8.29 10.85
N VAL A 418 -20.15 8.23 12.11
CA VAL A 418 -19.34 8.73 13.24
C VAL A 418 -18.05 7.93 13.39
N ASP A 419 -18.10 6.58 13.34
CA ASP A 419 -16.90 5.74 13.39
C ASP A 419 -15.93 6.06 12.22
N GLN A 420 -16.46 6.23 11.00
CA GLN A 420 -15.65 6.58 9.84
C GLN A 420 -15.05 7.99 9.96
N PHE A 421 -15.81 8.97 10.46
CA PHE A 421 -15.34 10.31 10.73
C PHE A 421 -14.21 10.30 11.77
N ILE A 422 -14.40 9.61 12.89
CA ILE A 422 -13.39 9.48 13.97
C ILE A 422 -12.12 8.79 13.44
N LYS A 423 -12.25 7.71 12.68
CA LYS A 423 -11.11 6.99 12.09
C LYS A 423 -10.32 7.87 11.11
N LYS A 424 -11.02 8.63 10.24
CA LYS A 424 -10.40 9.59 9.32
C LYS A 424 -9.77 10.78 10.07
N ALA A 425 -10.36 11.20 11.19
CA ALA A 425 -9.87 12.28 12.05
C ALA A 425 -8.62 11.88 12.85
N GLY A 426 -8.60 10.68 13.44
CA GLY A 426 -7.49 10.17 14.26
C GLY A 426 -6.19 9.91 13.48
N MET A 427 -6.24 9.86 12.15
CA MET A 427 -5.05 9.71 11.29
C MET A 427 -4.23 11.00 11.12
N LYS A 428 -4.77 12.19 11.47
CA LYS A 428 -4.16 13.50 11.21
C LYS A 428 -3.86 14.33 12.46
N ALA A 429 -3.32 13.74 13.51
CA ALA A 429 -2.57 14.53 14.50
C ALA A 429 -1.09 14.56 14.08
N PRO A 430 -0.60 15.59 13.37
CA PRO A 430 0.82 15.77 13.15
C PRO A 430 1.43 16.11 14.52
N LYS A 431 2.16 15.18 15.11
CA LYS A 431 3.19 15.53 16.08
C LYS A 431 4.48 15.29 15.36
N GLY A 432 5.18 16.35 14.98
CA GLY A 432 6.41 16.27 14.20
C GLY A 432 6.72 17.44 13.26
N GLN A 433 6.20 18.65 13.51
CA GLN A 433 6.84 19.89 13.07
C GLN A 433 6.32 20.99 13.99
N GLN A 434 7.08 21.25 15.06
CA GLN A 434 6.91 22.43 15.88
C GLN A 434 7.65 23.55 15.17
N GLU A 435 7.07 24.02 14.07
CA GLU A 435 7.35 25.37 13.59
C GLU A 435 6.21 26.24 14.10
N THR A 436 6.63 27.23 14.87
CA THR A 436 5.86 28.31 15.47
C THR A 436 4.76 28.79 14.53
N ASN A 437 3.51 28.72 14.98
CA ASN A 437 2.46 29.71 14.75
C ASN A 437 1.29 29.43 15.70
N GLU A 438 1.20 30.23 16.76
CA GLU A 438 0.04 30.31 17.66
C GLU A 438 -1.11 31.00 16.91
N ALA A 439 -1.83 30.26 16.07
CA ALA A 439 -3.15 30.66 15.56
C ALA A 439 -3.94 29.46 15.00
N GLY A 440 -5.00 29.06 15.71
CA GLY A 440 -6.16 28.39 15.09
C GLY A 440 -6.36 26.92 15.43
N GLU A 441 -6.88 26.63 16.62
CA GLU A 441 -7.57 25.37 16.92
C GLU A 441 -8.80 25.18 16.00
N ASP A 442 -9.43 26.28 15.57
CA ASP A 442 -10.55 26.35 14.62
C ASP A 442 -10.24 25.75 13.24
N ASN A 443 -8.96 25.73 12.84
CA ASN A 443 -8.54 25.21 11.53
C ASN A 443 -8.51 23.68 11.46
N ILE A 444 -8.49 22.97 12.60
CA ILE A 444 -8.34 21.51 12.62
C ILE A 444 -9.64 20.82 12.25
N LEU A 445 -10.75 21.19 12.90
CA LEU A 445 -12.09 20.68 12.59
C LEU A 445 -12.48 20.99 11.15
N LEU A 446 -12.18 22.21 10.68
CA LEU A 446 -12.47 22.64 9.32
C LEU A 446 -11.63 21.85 8.29
N LYS A 447 -10.35 21.59 8.58
CA LYS A 447 -9.53 20.66 7.77
C LYS A 447 -10.08 19.24 7.78
N MET A 448 -10.59 18.75 8.91
CA MET A 448 -11.20 17.41 9.02
C MET A 448 -12.47 17.29 8.17
N LEU A 449 -13.39 18.25 8.31
CA LEU A 449 -14.63 18.31 7.53
C LEU A 449 -14.34 18.42 6.03
N ARG A 450 -13.39 19.28 5.64
CA ARG A 450 -12.97 19.42 4.23
C ARG A 450 -12.44 18.10 3.65
N ASN A 451 -11.73 17.30 4.43
CA ASN A 451 -11.25 15.99 3.96
C ASN A 451 -12.39 14.97 3.84
N TYR A 452 -13.36 15.01 4.76
CA TYR A 452 -14.51 14.11 4.74
C TYR A 452 -15.44 14.42 3.55
N PHE A 453 -15.73 15.69 3.29
CA PHE A 453 -16.61 16.16 2.20
C PHE A 453 -15.95 16.18 0.81
N ARG A 454 -14.68 15.78 0.70
CA ARG A 454 -14.02 15.65 -0.61
C ARG A 454 -14.62 14.55 -1.48
N SER A 455 -15.30 13.56 -0.87
CA SER A 455 -15.97 12.49 -1.59
C SER A 455 -17.45 12.83 -1.78
N ALA A 456 -17.94 12.75 -3.02
CA ALA A 456 -19.34 13.01 -3.35
C ALA A 456 -20.30 12.06 -2.60
N TRP A 457 -19.91 10.81 -2.36
CA TRP A 457 -20.72 9.85 -1.60
C TRP A 457 -20.82 10.21 -0.13
N ASN A 458 -19.74 10.67 0.49
CA ASN A 458 -19.77 11.15 1.86
C ASN A 458 -20.67 12.40 2.00
N VAL A 459 -20.69 13.28 0.99
CA VAL A 459 -21.60 14.42 0.95
C VAL A 459 -23.05 13.95 0.85
N LEU A 460 -23.33 12.98 -0.04
CA LEU A 460 -24.66 12.39 -0.19
C LEU A 460 -25.14 11.70 1.10
N ASP A 461 -24.26 10.93 1.75
CA ASP A 461 -24.56 10.28 3.03
C ASP A 461 -24.89 11.31 4.11
N PHE A 462 -24.12 12.40 4.19
CA PHE A 462 -24.41 13.50 5.10
C PHE A 462 -25.75 14.20 4.80
N ILE A 463 -26.05 14.47 3.52
CA ILE A 463 -27.34 15.06 3.09
C ILE A 463 -28.49 14.15 3.53
N ILE A 464 -28.40 12.84 3.25
CA ILE A 464 -29.41 11.85 3.66
C ILE A 464 -29.60 11.90 5.18
N LEU A 465 -28.51 11.91 5.97
CA LEU A 465 -28.59 11.98 7.42
C LEU A 465 -29.25 13.27 7.93
N VAL A 466 -28.99 14.42 7.30
CA VAL A 466 -29.64 15.70 7.64
C VAL A 466 -31.14 15.64 7.36
N PHE A 467 -31.56 15.12 6.20
CA PHE A 467 -32.98 14.94 5.90
C PHE A 467 -33.67 14.00 6.90
N TYR A 468 -33.03 12.90 7.30
CA TYR A 468 -33.59 12.05 8.36
C TYR A 468 -33.72 12.76 9.70
N LEU A 469 -32.71 13.56 10.09
CA LEU A 469 -32.77 14.30 11.34
C LEU A 469 -33.95 15.29 11.34
N ILE A 470 -34.13 16.02 10.24
CA ILE A 470 -35.28 16.93 10.05
C ILE A 470 -36.59 16.15 10.10
N THR A 471 -36.68 15.04 9.38
CA THR A 471 -37.89 14.19 9.36
C THR A 471 -38.22 13.66 10.74
N PHE A 472 -37.23 13.18 11.49
CA PHE A 472 -37.41 12.68 12.85
C PHE A 472 -37.91 13.75 13.81
N ILE A 473 -37.36 14.97 13.74
CA ILE A 473 -37.82 16.11 14.54
C ILE A 473 -39.27 16.46 14.17
N LEU A 474 -39.59 16.56 12.88
CA LEU A 474 -40.95 16.85 12.43
C LEU A 474 -41.94 15.78 12.90
N ARG A 475 -41.60 14.50 12.82
CA ARG A 475 -42.46 13.39 13.29
C ARG A 475 -42.70 13.43 14.80
N ILE A 476 -41.71 13.84 15.61
CA ILE A 476 -41.92 14.06 17.05
C ILE A 476 -42.90 15.21 17.30
N ILE A 477 -42.77 16.31 16.55
CA ILE A 477 -43.64 17.49 16.67
C ILE A 477 -45.07 17.13 16.25
N THR A 478 -45.26 16.45 15.12
CA THR A 478 -46.59 16.05 14.66
C THR A 478 -47.26 15.06 15.60
N TRP A 479 -46.51 14.10 16.14
CA TRP A 479 -47.03 13.15 17.12
C TRP A 479 -47.49 13.82 18.43
N LYS A 480 -46.78 14.85 18.91
CA LYS A 480 -47.14 15.59 20.13
C LYS A 480 -48.31 16.55 19.95
N ASN A 481 -48.40 17.21 18.79
CA ASN A 481 -49.30 18.35 18.60
C ASN A 481 -50.63 18.00 17.90
N SER A 482 -50.73 16.83 17.26
CA SER A 482 -51.80 16.57 16.28
C SER A 482 -52.77 15.49 16.75
N ILE A 483 -54.07 15.78 16.66
CA ILE A 483 -55.16 14.87 17.02
C ILE A 483 -55.68 14.12 15.78
N ASP A 484 -55.61 14.75 14.59
CA ASP A 484 -56.08 14.20 13.32
C ASP A 484 -55.07 14.35 12.17
N VAL A 485 -55.20 13.47 11.16
CA VAL A 485 -54.39 13.45 9.93
C VAL A 485 -54.83 14.55 8.97
N SER A 486 -56.14 14.82 8.89
CA SER A 486 -56.67 15.81 7.97
C SER A 486 -56.31 17.24 8.42
N GLY A 487 -55.85 18.07 7.47
CA GLY A 487 -55.44 19.45 7.74
C GLY A 487 -54.02 19.63 8.33
N ASN A 488 -53.29 18.55 8.60
CA ASN A 488 -51.94 18.63 9.14
C ASN A 488 -50.86 18.78 8.05
N ARG A 489 -50.55 20.03 7.68
CA ARG A 489 -49.50 20.32 6.68
C ARG A 489 -48.11 19.88 7.11
N LEU A 490 -47.77 19.94 8.41
CA LEU A 490 -46.47 19.51 8.92
C LEU A 490 -46.27 18.00 8.75
N LEU A 491 -47.33 17.22 8.91
CA LEU A 491 -47.34 15.79 8.65
C LEU A 491 -47.06 15.51 7.18
N ALA A 492 -47.78 16.17 6.27
CA ALA A 492 -47.55 16.03 4.83
C ALA A 492 -46.10 16.38 4.43
N VAL A 493 -45.54 17.45 5.01
CA VAL A 493 -44.14 17.84 4.79
C VAL A 493 -43.17 16.76 5.29
N SER A 494 -43.43 16.13 6.43
CA SER A 494 -42.60 15.02 6.92
C SER A 494 -42.62 13.80 5.97
N GLU A 495 -43.78 13.49 5.37
CA GLU A 495 -43.90 12.41 4.38
C GLU A 495 -43.19 12.76 3.06
N TYR A 496 -43.22 14.03 2.63
CA TYR A 496 -42.42 14.48 1.48
C TYR A 496 -40.93 14.26 1.71
N PHE A 497 -40.44 14.47 2.94
CA PHE A 497 -39.05 14.18 3.27
C PHE A 497 -38.71 12.69 3.21
N TYR A 498 -39.61 11.78 3.58
CA TYR A 498 -39.40 10.34 3.31
C TYR A 498 -39.23 10.05 1.81
N GLY A 499 -39.99 10.73 0.95
CA GLY A 499 -39.82 10.68 -0.50
C GLY A 499 -38.46 11.21 -0.97
N PHE A 500 -38.03 12.38 -0.47
CA PHE A 500 -36.70 12.94 -0.79
C PHE A 500 -35.55 12.06 -0.30
N ILE A 501 -35.70 11.47 0.89
CA ILE A 501 -34.74 10.51 1.43
C ILE A 501 -34.63 9.30 0.50
N ALA A 502 -35.75 8.72 0.05
CA ALA A 502 -35.75 7.62 -0.90
C ALA A 502 -35.07 8.00 -2.23
N MET A 503 -35.32 9.23 -2.70
CA MET A 503 -34.70 9.79 -3.91
C MET A 503 -33.17 9.85 -3.79
N PHE A 504 -32.61 10.29 -2.66
CA PHE A 504 -31.15 10.35 -2.45
C PHE A 504 -30.53 8.99 -2.09
N LEU A 505 -31.27 8.15 -1.35
CA LEU A 505 -30.82 6.81 -0.96
C LEU A 505 -30.70 5.86 -2.15
N THR A 506 -31.51 6.06 -3.20
CA THR A 506 -31.50 5.22 -4.41
C THR A 506 -30.15 5.30 -5.16
N PRO A 507 -29.66 6.46 -5.62
CA PRO A 507 -28.32 6.59 -6.19
C PRO A 507 -27.23 6.09 -5.24
N ARG A 508 -27.42 6.25 -3.93
CA ARG A 508 -26.45 5.81 -2.94
C ARG A 508 -26.33 4.29 -2.83
N ALA A 509 -27.45 3.57 -2.88
CA ALA A 509 -27.49 2.11 -2.80
C ALA A 509 -26.99 1.46 -4.11
N PHE A 510 -27.43 1.97 -5.27
CA PHE A 510 -26.99 1.45 -6.57
C PHE A 510 -25.57 1.91 -6.91
N GLY A 511 -25.18 3.13 -6.53
CA GLY A 511 -23.86 3.69 -6.80
C GLY A 511 -22.72 2.81 -6.28
N GLN A 512 -22.82 2.31 -5.05
CA GLN A 512 -21.81 1.39 -4.49
C GLN A 512 -21.65 0.10 -5.32
N VAL A 513 -22.75 -0.43 -5.87
CA VAL A 513 -22.71 -1.64 -6.71
C VAL A 513 -22.05 -1.34 -8.05
N ILE A 514 -22.44 -0.23 -8.68
CA ILE A 514 -21.97 0.20 -10.00
C ILE A 514 -20.47 0.53 -9.95
N GLU A 515 -20.01 1.27 -8.93
CA GLU A 515 -18.60 1.62 -8.75
C GLU A 515 -17.66 0.40 -8.70
N ARG A 516 -18.18 -0.75 -8.24
CA ARG A 516 -17.35 -1.96 -8.15
C ARG A 516 -17.16 -2.64 -9.50
N LEU A 517 -18.10 -2.48 -10.42
CA LEU A 517 -18.09 -3.17 -11.69
C LEU A 517 -17.16 -2.44 -12.66
N ARG A 518 -16.15 -3.14 -13.19
CA ARG A 518 -15.09 -2.53 -14.02
C ARG A 518 -15.63 -1.74 -15.22
N GLY A 519 -16.65 -2.25 -15.89
CA GLY A 519 -17.27 -1.57 -17.02
C GLY A 519 -18.12 -0.38 -16.58
N MET A 520 -19.13 -0.63 -15.74
CA MET A 520 -20.10 0.41 -15.38
C MET A 520 -19.52 1.49 -14.44
N GLY A 521 -18.58 1.15 -13.56
CA GLY A 521 -17.96 2.10 -12.64
C GLY A 521 -17.09 3.13 -13.34
N ALA A 522 -16.36 2.74 -14.40
CA ALA A 522 -15.60 3.68 -15.22
C ALA A 522 -16.52 4.69 -15.92
N ILE A 523 -17.63 4.20 -16.49
CA ILE A 523 -18.66 5.04 -17.12
C ILE A 523 -19.31 5.99 -16.11
N GLN A 524 -19.65 5.51 -14.92
CA GLN A 524 -20.25 6.34 -13.86
C GLN A 524 -19.31 7.45 -13.40
N ILE A 525 -18.03 7.14 -13.21
CA ILE A 525 -17.04 8.15 -12.83
C ILE A 525 -16.90 9.19 -13.94
N ALA A 526 -16.85 8.76 -15.21
CA ALA A 526 -16.80 9.68 -16.34
C ALA A 526 -18.01 10.62 -16.38
N LEU A 527 -19.21 10.07 -16.16
CA LEU A 527 -20.45 10.85 -16.09
C LEU A 527 -20.41 11.94 -15.01
N PHE A 528 -19.87 11.66 -13.82
CA PHE A 528 -19.79 12.66 -12.75
C PHE A 528 -18.89 13.84 -13.10
N PHE A 529 -17.78 13.62 -13.82
CA PHE A 529 -16.94 14.72 -14.31
C PHE A 529 -17.69 15.56 -15.35
N VAL A 530 -18.35 14.89 -16.31
CA VAL A 530 -19.13 15.56 -17.36
C VAL A 530 -20.27 16.40 -16.78
N ILE A 531 -20.94 15.94 -15.71
CA ILE A 531 -22.01 16.70 -15.04
C ILE A 531 -21.51 18.07 -14.54
N TRP A 532 -20.27 18.18 -14.05
CA TRP A 532 -19.75 19.45 -13.56
C TRP A 532 -19.58 20.47 -14.71
N ASP A 533 -19.12 20.00 -15.87
CA ASP A 533 -19.01 20.83 -17.07
C ASP A 533 -20.39 21.22 -17.62
N VAL A 534 -21.38 20.30 -17.56
CA VAL A 534 -22.79 20.59 -17.89
C VAL A 534 -23.34 21.72 -17.02
N MET A 535 -22.99 21.77 -15.72
CA MET A 535 -23.49 22.83 -14.82
C MET A 535 -23.05 24.24 -15.26
N ALA A 536 -21.86 24.36 -15.85
CA ALA A 536 -21.41 25.64 -16.42
C ALA A 536 -22.30 26.08 -17.59
N ILE A 537 -22.66 25.14 -18.48
CA ILE A 537 -23.57 25.40 -19.60
C ILE A 537 -25.00 25.66 -19.11
N PHE A 538 -25.47 24.90 -18.12
CA PHE A 538 -26.79 25.09 -17.50
C PHE A 538 -26.93 26.49 -16.88
N SER A 539 -25.84 27.05 -16.34
CA SER A 539 -25.81 28.42 -15.83
C SER A 539 -26.04 29.46 -16.95
N GLN A 540 -25.61 29.18 -18.18
CA GLN A 540 -25.90 30.02 -19.35
C GLN A 540 -27.38 29.95 -19.74
N PHE A 541 -27.98 28.75 -19.70
CA PHE A 541 -29.43 28.59 -19.89
C PHE A 541 -30.23 29.38 -18.85
N LEU A 542 -29.84 29.30 -17.57
CA LEU A 542 -30.49 30.06 -16.50
C LEU A 542 -30.38 31.58 -16.73
N ALA A 543 -29.20 32.07 -17.13
CA ALA A 543 -29.00 33.48 -17.44
C ALA A 543 -29.90 33.95 -18.59
N MET A 544 -30.05 33.13 -19.64
CA MET A 544 -30.96 33.39 -20.76
C MET A 544 -32.42 33.41 -20.32
N ILE A 545 -32.87 32.41 -19.54
CA ILE A 545 -34.24 32.38 -19.00
C ILE A 545 -34.52 33.64 -18.19
N ILE A 546 -33.59 34.08 -17.34
CA ILE A 546 -33.76 35.30 -16.54
C ILE A 546 -33.81 36.54 -17.45
N ALA A 547 -32.91 36.69 -18.41
CA ALA A 547 -32.86 37.86 -19.29
C ALA A 547 -34.14 38.01 -20.14
N PHE A 548 -34.58 36.94 -20.79
CA PHE A 548 -35.76 36.95 -21.65
C PHE A 548 -37.06 37.02 -20.85
N SER A 549 -37.14 36.34 -19.70
CA SER A 549 -38.31 36.44 -18.82
C SER A 549 -38.51 37.86 -18.30
N LEU A 550 -37.43 38.58 -17.92
CA LEU A 550 -37.52 39.97 -17.50
C LEU A 550 -37.98 40.90 -18.64
N ALA A 551 -37.42 40.73 -19.84
CA ALA A 551 -37.80 41.53 -21.00
C ALA A 551 -39.28 41.35 -21.36
N MET A 552 -39.75 40.10 -21.48
CA MET A 552 -41.16 39.82 -21.80
C MET A 552 -42.10 40.23 -20.67
N THR A 553 -41.72 39.99 -19.40
CA THR A 553 -42.50 40.46 -18.24
C THR A 553 -42.70 41.98 -18.30
N LYS A 554 -41.67 42.74 -18.70
CA LYS A 554 -41.80 44.20 -18.81
C LYS A 554 -42.75 44.62 -19.92
N VAL A 555 -42.75 43.93 -21.07
CA VAL A 555 -43.71 44.16 -22.16
C VAL A 555 -45.13 43.91 -21.66
N TYR A 556 -45.40 42.77 -21.04
CA TYR A 556 -46.71 42.43 -20.47
C TYR A 556 -47.19 43.40 -19.40
N LEU A 557 -46.31 43.80 -18.48
CA LEU A 557 -46.68 44.76 -17.43
C LEU A 557 -46.93 46.16 -18.00
N SER A 558 -46.20 46.55 -19.05
CA SER A 558 -46.42 47.82 -19.75
C SER A 558 -47.75 47.83 -20.49
N GLU A 559 -48.08 46.73 -21.16
CA GLU A 559 -49.36 46.54 -21.83
C GLU A 559 -50.53 46.54 -20.84
N LYS A 560 -50.43 45.78 -19.73
CA LYS A 560 -51.46 45.76 -18.69
C LYS A 560 -51.71 47.15 -18.10
N ALA A 561 -50.66 47.94 -17.90
CA ALA A 561 -50.79 49.34 -17.47
C ALA A 561 -51.46 50.23 -18.53
N TYR A 562 -51.22 49.96 -19.82
CA TYR A 562 -51.81 50.69 -20.95
C TYR A 562 -53.28 50.31 -21.21
N THR A 563 -53.65 49.05 -20.97
CA THR A 563 -54.96 48.45 -21.28
C THR A 563 -55.93 48.41 -20.10
N SER A 564 -55.58 49.05 -18.97
CA SER A 564 -56.31 49.06 -17.68
C SER A 564 -57.77 49.61 -17.71
N GLY A 565 -58.42 49.66 -18.87
CA GLY A 565 -59.84 49.96 -19.08
C GLY A 565 -60.56 49.15 -20.17
N LYS A 566 -59.98 48.04 -20.68
CA LYS A 566 -60.67 47.10 -21.60
C LYS A 566 -60.54 45.67 -21.09
N ASP A 567 -61.64 44.91 -21.19
CA ASP A 567 -61.83 43.58 -20.61
C ASP A 567 -60.62 42.66 -20.76
N SER A 568 -60.02 42.25 -19.63
CA SER A 568 -58.90 41.32 -19.58
C SER A 568 -59.42 39.88 -19.67
N VAL A 569 -58.97 39.14 -20.69
CA VAL A 569 -59.22 37.70 -20.86
C VAL A 569 -58.54 36.93 -19.72
N GLU A 570 -59.26 35.98 -19.09
CA GLU A 570 -58.85 35.28 -17.86
C GLU A 570 -57.72 34.23 -18.01
N ASP A 571 -57.12 34.03 -19.19
CA ASP A 571 -56.17 32.92 -19.47
C ASP A 571 -54.73 33.33 -19.87
N LEU A 572 -54.32 34.59 -19.63
CA LEU A 572 -52.95 35.02 -19.93
C LEU A 572 -51.93 34.54 -18.88
N VAL A 573 -50.69 34.24 -19.32
CA VAL A 573 -49.54 33.83 -18.48
C VAL A 573 -49.25 34.78 -17.30
N CYS A 574 -49.71 36.03 -17.39
CA CYS A 574 -49.55 37.08 -16.37
C CYS A 574 -50.88 37.71 -15.92
N SER A 575 -51.79 36.90 -15.37
CA SER A 575 -53.01 37.40 -14.70
C SER A 575 -52.70 38.25 -13.46
N ASP A 576 -51.71 37.86 -12.66
CA ASP A 576 -51.25 38.57 -11.45
C ASP A 576 -50.13 39.58 -11.74
N SER A 577 -49.99 40.63 -10.90
CA SER A 577 -48.94 41.66 -11.06
C SER A 577 -47.65 41.37 -10.28
N GLY A 578 -46.51 41.86 -10.78
CA GLY A 578 -45.24 41.87 -10.05
C GLY A 578 -44.46 40.56 -10.18
N ILE A 579 -43.93 40.07 -9.06
CA ILE A 579 -42.98 38.93 -9.04
C ILE A 579 -43.63 37.60 -9.46
N ILE A 580 -44.94 37.46 -9.26
CA ILE A 580 -45.71 36.26 -9.65
C ILE A 580 -45.75 36.12 -11.17
N CYS A 581 -46.00 37.23 -11.89
CA CYS A 581 -45.95 37.26 -13.35
C CYS A 581 -44.56 36.91 -13.88
N TRP A 582 -43.50 37.49 -13.32
CA TRP A 582 -42.14 37.13 -13.70
C TRP A 582 -41.84 35.64 -13.49
N TRP A 583 -42.25 35.07 -12.35
CA TRP A 583 -42.05 33.65 -12.08
C TRP A 583 -42.83 32.76 -13.04
N ASN A 584 -44.06 33.14 -13.40
CA ASN A 584 -44.85 32.43 -14.41
C ASN A 584 -44.18 32.50 -15.79
N MET A 585 -43.64 33.66 -16.17
CA MET A 585 -42.88 33.84 -17.41
C MET A 585 -41.60 33.00 -17.41
N ALA A 586 -40.85 32.98 -16.31
CA ALA A 586 -39.65 32.16 -16.17
C ALA A 586 -39.97 30.65 -16.23
N LYS A 587 -41.06 30.20 -15.59
CA LYS A 587 -41.58 28.82 -15.73
C LYS A 587 -41.94 28.50 -17.17
N HIS A 588 -42.65 29.40 -17.86
CA HIS A 588 -43.04 29.22 -19.26
C HIS A 588 -41.80 29.04 -20.15
N HIS A 589 -40.76 29.86 -19.98
CA HIS A 589 -39.48 29.68 -20.68
C HIS A 589 -38.78 28.36 -20.33
N GLY A 590 -38.81 27.95 -19.06
CA GLY A 590 -38.23 26.67 -18.63
C GLY A 590 -38.90 25.46 -19.28
N TRP A 591 -40.24 25.43 -19.30
CA TRP A 591 -41.01 24.35 -19.94
C TRP A 591 -40.93 24.41 -21.47
N SER A 592 -40.72 25.59 -22.04
CA SER A 592 -40.53 25.80 -23.49
C SER A 592 -39.27 25.10 -24.02
N LEU A 593 -38.19 25.03 -23.23
CA LEU A 593 -36.99 24.25 -23.60
C LEU A 593 -37.26 22.75 -23.81
N LEU A 594 -38.32 22.22 -23.20
CA LEU A 594 -38.77 20.83 -23.36
C LEU A 594 -39.87 20.67 -24.41
N GLY A 595 -40.31 21.76 -25.05
CA GLY A 595 -41.39 21.75 -26.03
C GLY A 595 -42.79 21.51 -25.46
N LEU A 596 -43.00 21.73 -24.16
CA LEU A 596 -44.25 21.42 -23.44
C LEU A 596 -45.22 22.61 -23.33
N VAL A 597 -45.02 23.67 -24.12
CA VAL A 597 -45.68 24.96 -23.92
C VAL A 597 -46.32 25.46 -25.19
N ASP A 598 -47.59 25.86 -25.08
CA ASP A 598 -48.38 26.39 -26.18
C ASP A 598 -48.12 27.87 -26.41
N LEU A 599 -47.99 28.25 -27.69
CA LEU A 599 -47.77 29.63 -28.13
C LEU A 599 -48.96 30.53 -27.79
N ASP A 600 -50.18 29.98 -27.77
CA ASP A 600 -51.41 30.73 -27.52
C ASP A 600 -51.48 31.36 -26.12
N SER A 601 -50.73 30.79 -25.16
CA SER A 601 -50.63 31.35 -23.81
C SER A 601 -49.80 32.64 -23.74
N LEU A 602 -49.06 32.97 -24.81
CA LEU A 602 -48.32 34.24 -24.98
C LEU A 602 -49.09 35.29 -25.80
N ASN A 603 -50.39 35.09 -26.05
CA ASN A 603 -51.20 36.10 -26.68
C ASN A 603 -51.46 37.30 -25.75
N SER A 604 -51.73 38.45 -26.35
CA SER A 604 -51.95 39.71 -25.66
C SER A 604 -53.04 40.53 -26.36
N VAL A 605 -53.51 41.60 -25.71
CA VAL A 605 -54.68 42.39 -26.14
C VAL A 605 -54.32 43.32 -27.31
N ASP A 606 -53.04 43.71 -27.45
CA ASP A 606 -52.56 44.60 -28.51
C ASP A 606 -51.61 43.90 -29.51
N ASN A 607 -51.94 44.03 -30.80
CA ASN A 607 -51.15 43.46 -31.91
C ASN A 607 -49.64 43.78 -31.88
N PRO A 608 -49.16 45.01 -31.52
CA PRO A 608 -47.71 45.26 -31.49
C PRO A 608 -46.99 44.57 -30.33
N SER A 609 -47.57 44.46 -29.13
CA SER A 609 -46.94 43.71 -28.05
C SER A 609 -46.96 42.21 -28.31
N VAL A 610 -48.04 41.66 -28.89
CA VAL A 610 -48.07 40.27 -29.38
C VAL A 610 -46.90 40.01 -30.32
N SER A 611 -46.72 40.85 -31.34
CA SER A 611 -45.62 40.71 -32.30
C SER A 611 -44.24 40.79 -31.63
N LEU A 612 -44.05 41.73 -30.71
CA LEU A 612 -42.80 41.88 -29.97
C LEU A 612 -42.50 40.67 -29.07
N ILE A 613 -43.51 40.14 -28.37
CA ILE A 613 -43.38 38.95 -27.52
C ILE A 613 -43.03 37.73 -28.37
N HIS A 614 -43.71 37.54 -29.50
CA HIS A 614 -43.43 36.44 -30.43
C HIS A 614 -42.01 36.51 -31.00
N VAL A 615 -41.52 37.71 -31.34
CA VAL A 615 -40.14 37.91 -31.82
C VAL A 615 -39.13 37.61 -30.70
N LEU A 616 -39.35 38.12 -29.48
CA LEU A 616 -38.47 37.85 -28.35
C LEU A 616 -38.44 36.36 -27.98
N TYR A 617 -39.60 35.69 -28.02
CA TYR A 617 -39.73 34.27 -27.76
C TYR A 617 -39.08 33.41 -28.86
N SER A 618 -39.26 33.78 -30.12
CA SER A 618 -38.59 33.13 -31.26
C SER A 618 -37.07 33.26 -31.16
N PHE A 619 -36.58 34.45 -30.79
CA PHE A 619 -35.15 34.67 -30.58
C PHE A 619 -34.61 33.86 -29.39
N PHE A 620 -35.37 33.77 -28.29
CA PHE A 620 -35.05 32.88 -27.17
C PHE A 620 -34.92 31.42 -27.62
N LEU A 621 -35.88 30.90 -28.40
CA LEU A 621 -35.85 29.52 -28.89
C LEU A 621 -34.65 29.25 -29.81
N ILE A 622 -34.33 30.17 -30.72
CA ILE A 622 -33.15 30.05 -31.58
C ILE A 622 -31.88 30.01 -30.73
N MET A 623 -31.73 30.94 -29.78
CA MET A 623 -30.54 31.01 -28.95
C MET A 623 -30.40 29.82 -27.99
N ALA A 624 -31.46 29.47 -27.28
CA ALA A 624 -31.42 28.43 -26.26
C ALA A 624 -31.48 27.02 -26.87
N VAL A 625 -32.43 26.75 -27.76
CA VAL A 625 -32.63 25.39 -28.30
C VAL A 625 -31.71 25.13 -29.50
N VAL A 626 -31.59 26.05 -30.45
CA VAL A 626 -30.74 25.80 -31.63
C VAL A 626 -29.27 25.99 -31.27
N PHE A 627 -28.85 27.14 -30.73
CA PHE A 627 -27.42 27.36 -30.49
C PHE A 627 -26.90 26.62 -29.25
N LEU A 628 -27.49 26.84 -28.07
CA LEU A 628 -26.91 26.29 -26.83
C LEU A 628 -27.02 24.75 -26.73
N VAL A 629 -28.11 24.12 -27.18
CA VAL A 629 -28.21 22.64 -27.14
C VAL A 629 -27.21 21.99 -28.10
N HIS A 630 -27.06 22.49 -29.34
CA HIS A 630 -26.11 21.90 -30.29
C HIS A 630 -24.65 22.11 -29.82
N MET A 631 -24.35 23.27 -29.25
CA MET A 631 -23.05 23.52 -28.61
C MET A 631 -22.82 22.58 -27.42
N MET A 632 -23.85 22.38 -26.57
CA MET A 632 -23.79 21.45 -25.44
C MET A 632 -23.47 20.03 -25.91
N VAL A 633 -24.17 19.51 -26.93
CA VAL A 633 -23.91 18.16 -27.46
C VAL A 633 -22.46 18.02 -27.96
N ALA A 634 -21.95 19.02 -28.69
CA ALA A 634 -20.58 19.00 -29.19
C ALA A 634 -19.53 19.00 -28.06
N LEU A 635 -19.69 19.89 -27.08
CA LEU A 635 -18.80 19.96 -25.91
C LEU A 635 -18.87 18.68 -25.07
N LEU A 636 -20.07 18.13 -24.86
CA LEU A 636 -20.24 16.88 -24.12
C LEU A 636 -19.60 15.70 -24.84
N SER A 637 -19.65 15.65 -26.17
CA SER A 637 -19.00 14.57 -26.92
C SER A 637 -17.47 14.61 -26.78
N ASN A 638 -16.87 15.80 -26.86
CA ASN A 638 -15.41 15.94 -26.72
C ASN A 638 -14.94 15.68 -25.28
N THR A 639 -15.61 16.29 -24.30
CA THR A 639 -15.30 16.08 -22.87
C THR A 639 -15.51 14.63 -22.45
N TYR A 640 -16.58 13.97 -22.91
CA TYR A 640 -16.82 12.56 -22.61
C TYR A 640 -15.69 11.65 -23.12
N GLN A 641 -15.20 11.87 -24.36
CA GLN A 641 -14.08 11.09 -24.90
C GLN A 641 -12.81 11.26 -24.06
N GLN A 642 -12.43 12.51 -23.75
CA GLN A 642 -11.25 12.82 -22.96
C GLN A 642 -11.31 12.22 -21.54
N VAL A 643 -12.48 12.28 -20.90
CA VAL A 643 -12.70 11.72 -19.56
C VAL A 643 -12.72 10.19 -19.60
N GLN A 644 -13.29 9.59 -20.66
CA GLN A 644 -13.36 8.14 -20.81
C GLN A 644 -11.97 7.49 -20.89
N ASP A 645 -11.01 8.10 -21.59
CA ASP A 645 -9.65 7.54 -21.73
C ASP A 645 -8.93 7.41 -20.38
N ASN A 646 -9.17 8.35 -19.46
CA ASN A 646 -8.59 8.35 -18.11
C ASN A 646 -9.45 7.58 -17.08
N SER A 647 -10.71 7.29 -17.40
CA SER A 647 -11.71 6.73 -16.48
C SER A 647 -11.32 5.38 -15.87
N LEU A 648 -10.58 4.52 -16.60
CA LEU A 648 -10.14 3.22 -16.08
C LEU A 648 -9.14 3.41 -14.93
N GLN A 649 -8.25 4.40 -15.06
CA GLN A 649 -7.27 4.69 -14.02
C GLN A 649 -7.96 5.28 -12.78
N GLU A 650 -8.87 6.22 -13.03
CA GLU A 650 -9.74 6.82 -12.02
C GLU A 650 -10.52 5.75 -11.25
N TRP A 651 -11.13 4.81 -11.97
CA TRP A 651 -11.89 3.69 -11.42
C TRP A 651 -11.03 2.78 -10.55
N SER A 652 -9.87 2.36 -11.05
CA SER A 652 -8.96 1.49 -10.27
C SER A 652 -8.49 2.19 -8.99
N PHE A 653 -8.26 3.50 -9.06
CA PHE A 653 -7.92 4.34 -7.89
C PHE A 653 -9.07 4.42 -6.88
N MET A 654 -10.29 4.77 -7.30
CA MET A 654 -11.48 4.81 -6.42
C MET A 654 -11.76 3.45 -5.78
N ARG A 655 -11.56 2.39 -6.55
CA ARG A 655 -11.68 1.03 -6.07
C ARG A 655 -10.64 0.68 -5.01
N ALA A 656 -9.41 1.19 -5.12
CA ALA A 656 -8.38 1.02 -4.09
C ALA A 656 -8.75 1.76 -2.79
N ILE A 657 -9.32 2.97 -2.89
CA ILE A 657 -9.87 3.71 -1.74
C ILE A 657 -10.98 2.90 -1.06
N THR A 658 -11.90 2.34 -1.85
CA THR A 658 -12.97 1.48 -1.35
C THR A 658 -12.40 0.25 -0.66
N ALA A 659 -11.44 -0.43 -1.29
CA ALA A 659 -10.77 -1.60 -0.71
C ALA A 659 -10.14 -1.28 0.66
N ARG A 660 -9.40 -0.17 0.74
CA ARG A 660 -8.78 0.31 1.97
C ARG A 660 -9.81 0.65 3.05
N THR A 661 -10.92 1.27 2.66
CA THR A 661 -12.01 1.61 3.59
C THR A 661 -12.57 0.34 4.24
N TYR A 662 -12.93 -0.68 3.45
CA TYR A 662 -13.49 -1.94 3.97
C TYR A 662 -12.49 -2.86 4.66
N ILE A 663 -11.18 -2.71 4.42
CA ILE A 663 -10.14 -3.40 5.22
C ILE A 663 -10.17 -2.93 6.68
N THR A 664 -10.51 -1.66 6.93
CA THR A 664 -10.55 -1.05 8.28
C THR A 664 -11.98 -0.85 8.83
N TYR A 665 -12.98 -1.24 8.03
CA TYR A 665 -14.39 -1.06 8.35
C TYR A 665 -14.87 -2.10 9.38
N HIS A 666 -15.89 -1.74 10.14
CA HIS A 666 -16.45 -2.64 11.14
C HIS A 666 -17.16 -3.82 10.45
N PRO A 667 -16.91 -5.08 10.84
CA PRO A 667 -17.39 -6.23 10.09
C PRO A 667 -18.90 -6.50 10.28
N ILE A 668 -19.54 -5.92 11.30
CA ILE A 668 -20.95 -6.16 11.61
C ILE A 668 -21.84 -5.18 10.83
N PRO A 669 -22.82 -5.68 10.05
CA PRO A 669 -23.68 -4.83 9.21
C PRO A 669 -24.72 -4.05 10.05
N VAL A 670 -25.17 -2.92 9.51
CA VAL A 670 -26.32 -2.17 10.00
C VAL A 670 -27.59 -3.02 9.82
N PRO A 671 -28.49 -3.11 10.81
CA PRO A 671 -28.56 -2.31 12.05
C PRO A 671 -27.94 -2.96 13.30
N PHE A 672 -27.41 -4.18 13.18
CA PHE A 672 -26.95 -4.95 14.33
C PHE A 672 -25.70 -4.36 15.02
N ASN A 673 -25.03 -3.43 14.34
CA ASN A 673 -23.92 -2.66 14.89
C ASN A 673 -24.30 -1.88 16.16
N LEU A 674 -25.57 -1.49 16.31
CA LEU A 674 -26.10 -0.78 17.48
C LEU A 674 -25.96 -1.58 18.79
N LEU A 675 -26.06 -2.91 18.72
CA LEU A 675 -25.88 -3.79 19.88
C LEU A 675 -24.41 -4.17 20.08
N SER A 676 -23.72 -4.51 19.00
CA SER A 676 -22.37 -5.08 19.10
C SER A 676 -21.30 -4.07 19.50
N VAL A 677 -21.37 -2.83 18.97
CA VAL A 677 -20.31 -1.82 19.19
C VAL A 677 -20.24 -1.39 20.66
N PRO A 678 -21.37 -1.04 21.33
CA PRO A 678 -21.36 -0.73 22.76
C PRO A 678 -20.88 -1.92 23.62
N LEU A 679 -21.30 -3.15 23.30
CA LEU A 679 -20.86 -4.34 24.03
C LEU A 679 -19.35 -4.57 23.93
N ILE A 680 -18.75 -4.37 22.75
CA ILE A 680 -17.29 -4.47 22.55
C ILE A 680 -16.56 -3.37 23.34
N VAL A 681 -17.07 -2.14 23.30
CA VAL A 681 -16.48 -1.01 24.05
C VAL A 681 -16.58 -1.25 25.56
N LEU A 682 -17.73 -1.67 26.06
CA LEU A 682 -17.97 -1.99 27.47
C LEU A 682 -17.09 -3.15 27.93
N TRP A 683 -16.97 -4.21 27.11
CA TRP A 683 -16.08 -5.33 27.37
C TRP A 683 -14.61 -4.90 27.46
N ASN A 684 -14.16 -4.05 26.52
CA ASN A 684 -12.78 -3.55 26.51
C ASN A 684 -12.49 -2.62 27.70
N LEU A 685 -13.47 -1.81 28.12
CA LEU A 685 -13.39 -0.98 29.33
C LEU A 685 -13.34 -1.85 30.60
N CYS A 686 -14.17 -2.89 30.68
CA CYS A 686 -14.18 -3.85 31.80
C CYS A 686 -12.88 -4.67 31.88
N ARG A 687 -12.30 -5.07 30.74
CA ARG A 687 -11.02 -5.78 30.68
C ARG A 687 -9.86 -4.90 31.14
N LYS A 688 -9.89 -3.60 30.80
CA LYS A 688 -8.93 -2.61 31.31
C LYS A 688 -9.02 -2.39 32.82
N CYS A 689 -10.21 -2.58 33.41
CA CYS A 689 -10.40 -2.49 34.85
C CYS A 689 -10.04 -3.80 35.59
N SER A 690 -10.23 -4.96 34.94
CA SER A 690 -9.99 -6.29 35.55
C SER A 690 -8.53 -6.77 35.48
N CYS A 691 -7.67 -6.15 34.66
CA CYS A 691 -6.25 -6.48 34.57
C CYS A 691 -5.36 -5.80 35.65
N ARG A 692 -5.95 -5.17 36.68
CA ARG A 692 -5.16 -4.54 37.77
C ARG A 692 -4.68 -5.51 38.84
N THR A 693 -5.06 -6.79 38.82
CA THR A 693 -4.73 -7.74 39.91
C THR A 693 -3.81 -8.89 39.52
N TRP A 694 -3.44 -9.07 38.25
CA TRP A 694 -2.55 -10.15 37.81
C TRP A 694 -1.58 -9.62 36.73
N CYS A 695 -0.59 -8.82 37.15
CA CYS A 695 0.69 -8.58 36.45
C CYS A 695 1.51 -7.56 37.26
N ASP A 696 2.03 -7.95 38.42
CA ASP A 696 3.14 -7.22 39.06
C ASP A 696 4.47 -7.83 38.60
N THR A 697 5.02 -7.29 37.52
CA THR A 697 6.47 -7.21 37.29
C THR A 697 6.77 -5.81 36.73
N PRO A 698 7.90 -5.18 37.11
CA PRO A 698 8.02 -3.74 37.10
C PRO A 698 7.97 -3.16 35.69
N ALA A 699 7.05 -2.21 35.52
CA ALA A 699 6.98 -1.33 34.40
C ALA A 699 8.26 -0.48 34.30
N SER A 700 9.07 -0.72 33.27
CA SER A 700 9.86 0.33 32.66
C SER A 700 9.61 0.31 31.15
N LEU A 701 9.06 1.42 30.65
CA LEU A 701 8.87 1.78 29.23
C LEU A 701 7.61 1.25 28.52
N GLU A 702 6.43 1.29 29.16
CA GLU A 702 5.16 1.45 28.42
C GLU A 702 4.82 2.94 28.23
N GLY A 703 5.72 3.66 27.56
CA GLY A 703 5.48 4.99 27.04
C GLY A 703 4.77 4.94 25.70
N GLY A 704 3.43 4.95 25.72
CA GLY A 704 2.57 5.49 24.65
C GLY A 704 2.63 4.87 23.25
N ARG A 705 1.47 4.47 22.72
CA ARG A 705 1.21 4.11 21.30
C ARG A 705 1.75 5.12 20.25
N ARG A 706 2.24 6.30 20.64
CA ARG A 706 2.88 7.30 19.78
C ARG A 706 4.36 7.04 19.49
N GLY A 707 5.10 6.35 20.37
CA GLY A 707 6.55 6.11 20.19
C GLY A 707 6.88 4.99 19.20
N LYS A 708 5.96 4.02 19.01
CA LYS A 708 6.15 2.91 18.07
C LYS A 708 6.20 3.36 16.62
N ARG A 709 5.51 4.44 16.23
CA ARG A 709 5.36 4.84 14.82
C ARG A 709 6.59 5.57 14.26
N TRP A 710 7.33 6.30 15.10
CA TRP A 710 8.56 7.02 14.73
C TRP A 710 9.75 6.07 14.52
N THR A 711 9.93 5.13 15.45
CA THR A 711 10.92 4.05 15.31
C THR A 711 10.57 3.17 14.11
N THR A 712 9.28 2.83 13.89
CA THR A 712 8.85 2.09 12.70
C THR A 712 9.11 2.86 11.39
N TRP A 713 9.03 4.19 11.36
CA TRP A 713 9.30 4.99 10.16
C TRP A 713 10.80 5.08 9.82
N CYS A 714 11.66 5.30 10.83
CA CYS A 714 13.12 5.27 10.64
C CYS A 714 13.62 3.86 10.27
N ILE A 715 13.05 2.82 10.88
CA ILE A 715 13.38 1.41 10.58
C ILE A 715 12.86 1.00 9.18
N LYS A 716 11.68 1.45 8.75
CA LYS A 716 11.17 1.21 7.38
C LYS A 716 12.00 1.89 6.28
N ASN A 717 12.65 3.02 6.58
CA ASN A 717 13.64 3.61 5.67
C ASN A 717 14.91 2.76 5.58
N GLU A 718 15.32 2.10 6.68
CA GLU A 718 16.40 1.10 6.69
C GLU A 718 16.04 -0.14 5.86
N GLU A 719 14.82 -0.65 5.99
CA GLU A 719 14.28 -1.79 5.22
C GLU A 719 14.21 -1.47 3.72
N GLY A 720 13.73 -0.28 3.35
CA GLY A 720 13.75 0.19 1.95
C GLY A 720 15.15 0.29 1.36
N ARG A 721 16.14 0.70 2.17
CA ARG A 721 17.56 0.72 1.80
C ARG A 721 18.12 -0.69 1.63
N ARG A 722 17.75 -1.63 2.50
CA ARG A 722 18.16 -3.04 2.43
C ARG A 722 17.57 -3.75 1.22
N LEU A 723 16.30 -3.52 0.91
CA LEU A 723 15.61 -4.10 -0.25
C LEU A 723 16.22 -3.62 -1.58
N ALA A 724 16.50 -2.31 -1.71
CA ALA A 724 17.20 -1.77 -2.88
C ALA A 724 18.59 -2.40 -3.05
N ASN A 725 19.35 -2.51 -1.96
CA ASN A 725 20.66 -3.17 -1.95
C ASN A 725 20.57 -4.67 -2.32
N GLN A 726 19.49 -5.37 -1.93
CA GLN A 726 19.28 -6.78 -2.30
C GLN A 726 18.94 -6.95 -3.79
N ILE A 727 18.08 -6.09 -4.35
CA ILE A 727 17.72 -6.12 -5.77
C ILE A 727 18.97 -5.88 -6.63
N VAL A 728 19.76 -4.87 -6.26
CA VAL A 728 21.04 -4.55 -6.90
C VAL A 728 22.00 -5.74 -6.88
N ARG A 729 22.14 -6.44 -5.74
CA ARG A 729 22.97 -7.65 -5.63
C ARG A 729 22.50 -8.79 -6.53
N GLN A 730 21.19 -8.93 -6.74
CA GLN A 730 20.66 -9.95 -7.64
C GLN A 730 20.86 -9.59 -9.12
N VAL A 731 20.83 -8.30 -9.47
CA VAL A 731 21.12 -7.81 -10.82
C VAL A 731 22.60 -7.94 -11.16
N PHE A 732 23.50 -7.69 -10.20
CA PHE A 732 24.96 -7.85 -10.34
C PHE A 732 25.45 -9.31 -10.33
N ARG A 733 24.55 -10.30 -10.28
CA ARG A 733 24.94 -11.71 -10.45
C ARG A 733 25.17 -12.03 -11.93
N PRO A 734 26.30 -12.69 -12.28
CA PRO A 734 26.50 -13.19 -13.63
C PRO A 734 25.40 -14.17 -14.02
N ARG A 735 24.95 -14.11 -15.29
CA ARG A 735 23.87 -14.95 -15.82
C ARG A 735 24.48 -15.98 -16.78
N GLY A 736 24.70 -17.20 -16.30
CA GLY A 736 25.05 -18.36 -17.12
C GLY A 736 26.37 -19.05 -16.74
N ASN A 737 26.51 -20.31 -17.15
CA ASN A 737 27.59 -21.22 -16.71
C ASN A 737 29.02 -20.78 -17.11
N LYS A 738 29.18 -19.94 -18.15
CA LYS A 738 30.50 -19.42 -18.58
C LYS A 738 30.95 -18.26 -17.69
N GLU A 739 30.06 -17.31 -17.38
CA GLU A 739 30.36 -16.19 -16.48
C GLU A 739 30.58 -16.65 -15.03
N GLU A 740 29.87 -17.68 -14.55
CA GLU A 740 30.05 -18.24 -13.21
C GLU A 740 31.47 -18.82 -12.97
N LYS A 741 32.12 -19.39 -14.01
CA LYS A 741 33.49 -19.91 -13.91
C LYS A 741 34.56 -18.81 -13.86
N LEU A 742 34.28 -17.65 -14.43
CA LEU A 742 35.22 -16.53 -14.55
C LEU A 742 35.09 -15.51 -13.40
N ALA A 743 33.92 -15.41 -12.75
CA ALA A 743 33.58 -14.23 -11.93
C ALA A 743 33.07 -14.50 -10.50
N PHE A 744 33.13 -15.73 -9.96
CA PHE A 744 32.44 -16.03 -8.69
C PHE A 744 33.32 -16.63 -7.57
N GLY A 745 33.30 -15.96 -6.41
CA GLY A 745 33.82 -16.45 -5.12
C GLY A 745 35.18 -15.88 -4.71
N GLN A 746 35.56 -16.09 -3.44
CA GLN A 746 36.84 -15.64 -2.86
C GLN A 746 38.07 -16.11 -3.68
N ARG A 747 37.92 -17.20 -4.45
CA ARG A 747 38.97 -17.77 -5.30
C ARG A 747 39.31 -16.92 -6.53
N ALA A 748 38.40 -16.05 -6.98
CA ALA A 748 38.62 -15.17 -8.14
C ALA A 748 39.56 -13.99 -7.85
N TRP A 749 39.80 -13.71 -6.56
CA TRP A 749 40.66 -12.63 -6.08
C TRP A 749 41.97 -13.18 -5.54
N TYR A 750 43.05 -12.41 -5.67
CA TYR A 750 44.26 -12.62 -4.88
C TYR A 750 43.97 -12.37 -3.39
N ASP A 751 44.85 -12.85 -2.50
CA ASP A 751 44.73 -12.55 -1.07
C ASP A 751 44.73 -11.02 -0.89
N SER A 752 43.62 -10.49 -0.38
CA SER A 752 43.30 -9.05 -0.35
C SER A 752 43.26 -8.59 1.12
N PRO A 753 44.42 -8.45 1.78
CA PRO A 753 44.46 -8.13 3.19
C PRO A 753 43.83 -6.76 3.43
N GLY A 754 43.02 -6.61 4.49
CA GLY A 754 42.28 -5.37 4.74
C GLY A 754 40.89 -5.27 4.07
N ILE A 755 40.53 -6.21 3.17
CA ILE A 755 39.24 -6.25 2.47
C ILE A 755 38.58 -7.62 2.65
N THR A 756 37.30 -7.64 3.01
CA THR A 756 36.49 -8.86 2.98
C THR A 756 35.86 -9.05 1.60
N VAL A 757 36.04 -10.24 1.03
CA VAL A 757 35.49 -10.62 -0.28
C VAL A 757 34.36 -11.65 -0.06
N ASP A 758 33.11 -11.26 -0.35
CA ASP A 758 31.93 -12.13 -0.32
C ASP A 758 31.30 -12.20 -1.72
N GLY A 759 31.76 -13.16 -2.54
CA GLY A 759 31.34 -13.29 -3.94
C GLY A 759 31.79 -12.09 -4.78
N CYS A 760 30.84 -11.25 -5.20
CA CYS A 760 31.08 -10.00 -5.92
C CYS A 760 31.13 -8.77 -4.98
N LEU A 761 30.95 -8.94 -3.67
CA LEU A 761 30.92 -7.87 -2.68
C LEU A 761 32.30 -7.68 -2.05
N LEU A 762 32.86 -6.47 -2.15
CA LEU A 762 34.08 -6.07 -1.45
C LEU A 762 33.72 -5.09 -0.34
N THR A 763 34.15 -5.39 0.90
CA THR A 763 33.92 -4.54 2.07
C THR A 763 35.25 -4.18 2.73
N TYR A 764 35.49 -2.89 2.91
CA TYR A 764 36.69 -2.42 3.61
C TYR A 764 36.64 -2.75 5.11
N LYS A 765 37.72 -3.34 5.63
CA LYS A 765 37.88 -3.69 7.06
C LYS A 765 39.03 -2.96 7.73
N GLY A 766 39.91 -2.31 6.96
CA GLY A 766 40.99 -1.50 7.50
C GLY A 766 42.21 -2.28 7.98
N PRO A 767 43.21 -1.56 8.53
CA PRO A 767 44.54 -2.08 8.83
C PRO A 767 44.54 -3.20 9.87
N ASP A 768 43.57 -3.22 10.80
CA ASP A 768 43.44 -4.25 11.84
C ASP A 768 43.14 -5.65 11.30
N SER A 769 42.68 -5.73 10.05
CA SER A 769 42.42 -7.00 9.35
C SER A 769 43.52 -7.38 8.36
N CYS A 770 44.56 -6.54 8.21
CA CYS A 770 45.71 -6.77 7.33
C CYS A 770 46.92 -7.30 8.11
N LYS A 771 47.44 -8.47 7.74
CA LYS A 771 48.60 -9.08 8.41
C LYS A 771 49.86 -8.22 8.29
N THR A 772 50.12 -7.67 7.10
CA THR A 772 51.28 -6.82 6.83
C THR A 772 51.23 -5.48 7.57
N CYS A 773 50.03 -4.93 7.80
CA CYS A 773 49.85 -3.71 8.59
C CYS A 773 49.99 -3.95 10.10
N LYS A 774 49.77 -5.19 10.59
CA LYS A 774 50.03 -5.55 11.99
C LYS A 774 51.52 -5.64 12.32
N GLU A 775 52.33 -6.06 11.35
CA GLU A 775 53.77 -6.24 11.51
C GLU A 775 54.59 -4.99 11.11
N GLY A 776 53.96 -4.00 10.46
CA GLY A 776 54.59 -2.79 9.93
C GLY A 776 53.85 -1.50 10.26
N LYS A 777 54.12 -0.41 9.52
CA LYS A 777 53.37 0.85 9.65
C LYS A 777 51.95 0.69 9.09
N PRO A 778 50.89 1.11 9.81
CA PRO A 778 49.51 0.97 9.35
C PRO A 778 49.30 1.81 8.09
N ARG A 779 48.78 1.17 7.03
CA ARG A 779 48.38 1.83 5.79
C ARG A 779 46.86 1.89 5.73
N ASN A 780 46.32 3.04 5.34
CA ASN A 780 44.86 3.24 5.30
C ASN A 780 44.23 2.77 3.98
N ILE A 781 45.02 2.46 2.96
CA ILE A 781 44.53 1.98 1.67
C ILE A 781 44.78 0.49 1.57
N HIS A 782 43.77 -0.26 1.16
CA HIS A 782 43.83 -1.68 0.88
C HIS A 782 43.14 -1.95 -0.45
N SER A 783 43.57 -2.99 -1.15
CA SER A 783 43.11 -3.25 -2.51
C SER A 783 42.85 -4.73 -2.76
N ALA A 784 41.91 -4.98 -3.65
CA ALA A 784 41.58 -6.29 -4.18
C ALA A 784 41.93 -6.35 -5.66
N LYS A 785 42.70 -7.39 -6.03
CA LYS A 785 43.13 -7.64 -7.41
C LYS A 785 42.51 -8.92 -7.94
N PHE A 786 41.98 -8.86 -9.15
CA PHE A 786 41.44 -10.03 -9.82
C PHE A 786 42.56 -10.97 -10.28
N LYS A 787 42.33 -12.30 -10.26
CA LYS A 787 43.32 -13.28 -10.74
C LYS A 787 43.37 -13.41 -12.26
N SER A 788 42.28 -13.11 -12.94
CA SER A 788 42.22 -13.13 -14.40
C SER A 788 42.56 -11.75 -14.96
N PRO A 789 43.50 -11.65 -15.93
CA PRO A 789 43.79 -10.40 -16.60
C PRO A 789 42.66 -10.02 -17.56
N PHE A 790 42.63 -8.76 -18.00
CA PHE A 790 41.81 -8.33 -19.13
C PHE A 790 42.22 -9.09 -20.39
N THR A 791 41.22 -9.49 -21.20
CA THR A 791 41.42 -10.19 -22.47
C THR A 791 40.42 -9.68 -23.51
N PRO A 792 40.60 -9.96 -24.81
CA PRO A 792 39.60 -9.62 -25.82
C PRO A 792 38.22 -10.23 -25.56
N GLU A 793 38.14 -11.35 -24.83
CA GLU A 793 36.89 -12.00 -24.42
C GLU A 793 36.25 -11.34 -23.19
N THR A 794 37.07 -10.80 -22.28
CA THR A 794 36.64 -10.12 -21.05
C THR A 794 37.32 -8.75 -20.90
N PRO A 795 36.99 -7.77 -21.75
CA PRO A 795 37.69 -6.48 -21.78
C PRO A 795 37.21 -5.51 -20.70
N ARG A 796 36.06 -5.78 -20.06
CA ARG A 796 35.34 -4.79 -19.23
C ARG A 796 35.20 -5.24 -17.78
N PHE A 797 35.50 -4.33 -16.85
CA PHE A 797 35.37 -4.50 -15.41
C PHE A 797 34.49 -3.42 -14.81
N GLU A 798 33.46 -3.81 -14.08
CA GLU A 798 32.44 -2.94 -13.52
C GLU A 798 32.46 -2.95 -12.00
N VAL A 799 32.30 -1.78 -11.40
CA VAL A 799 32.24 -1.54 -9.96
C VAL A 799 31.04 -0.66 -9.65
N LEU A 800 30.07 -1.19 -8.90
CA LEU A 800 28.94 -0.45 -8.38
C LEU A 800 29.17 -0.09 -6.91
N ILE A 801 28.98 1.17 -6.57
CA ILE A 801 29.16 1.65 -5.20
C ILE A 801 27.91 1.35 -4.37
N GLN A 802 28.02 0.42 -3.43
CA GLN A 802 26.90 0.07 -2.54
C GLN A 802 26.82 1.01 -1.33
N GLU A 803 27.97 1.32 -0.72
CA GLU A 803 28.11 2.28 0.38
C GLU A 803 29.43 3.03 0.21
N THR A 804 29.43 4.34 0.42
CA THR A 804 30.60 5.20 0.19
C THR A 804 31.45 5.47 1.44
N GLY A 805 31.02 5.00 2.62
CA GLY A 805 31.61 5.47 3.89
C GLY A 805 31.56 6.99 4.05
N GLU A 806 32.19 7.54 5.09
CA GLU A 806 32.18 8.99 5.33
C GLU A 806 33.09 9.76 4.36
N ARG A 807 34.26 9.18 4.02
CA ARG A 807 35.29 9.87 3.21
C ARG A 807 35.35 9.48 1.74
N ARG A 808 34.58 8.48 1.28
CA ARG A 808 34.45 8.05 -0.14
C ARG A 808 35.75 7.64 -0.84
N ILE A 809 36.79 7.33 -0.07
CA ILE A 809 38.13 7.00 -0.57
C ILE A 809 38.10 5.63 -1.25
N ALA A 810 37.91 5.60 -2.56
CA ALA A 810 37.99 4.39 -3.38
C ALA A 810 38.41 4.70 -4.82
N ALA A 811 39.02 3.71 -5.46
CA ALA A 811 39.51 3.84 -6.83
C ALA A 811 39.47 2.49 -7.54
N LEU A 812 39.34 2.49 -8.86
CA LEU A 812 39.42 1.30 -9.69
C LEU A 812 40.28 1.55 -10.92
N GLY A 813 40.83 0.49 -11.51
CA GLY A 813 41.63 0.61 -12.73
C GLY A 813 42.30 -0.67 -13.16
N ALA A 814 43.29 -0.51 -14.04
CA ALA A 814 44.08 -1.59 -14.62
C ALA A 814 45.54 -1.48 -14.16
N VAL A 815 46.07 -2.57 -13.60
CA VAL A 815 47.43 -2.62 -13.02
C VAL A 815 48.19 -3.87 -13.45
N HIS A 816 49.52 -3.87 -13.29
CA HIS A 816 50.37 -5.04 -13.53
C HIS A 816 50.30 -6.08 -12.40
N GLU A 817 50.81 -7.28 -12.66
CA GLU A 817 50.76 -8.40 -11.71
C GLU A 817 51.47 -8.11 -10.38
N SER A 818 52.57 -7.36 -10.35
CA SER A 818 53.35 -7.07 -9.14
C SER A 818 52.91 -5.81 -8.36
N TYR A 819 51.74 -5.25 -8.66
CA TYR A 819 51.26 -3.99 -8.05
C TYR A 819 50.98 -4.11 -6.53
N ASP A 820 51.39 -3.10 -5.75
CA ASP A 820 51.22 -3.05 -4.28
C ASP A 820 49.74 -2.91 -3.89
N CYS A 821 49.24 -3.84 -3.07
CA CYS A 821 47.87 -3.87 -2.56
C CYS A 821 47.52 -2.78 -1.54
N HIS A 822 48.47 -1.91 -1.17
CA HIS A 822 48.20 -0.75 -0.31
C HIS A 822 48.32 0.59 -1.06
N LYS A 823 48.23 0.56 -2.39
CA LYS A 823 48.32 1.73 -3.26
C LYS A 823 47.05 1.86 -4.10
N MET A 824 46.74 3.07 -4.54
CA MET A 824 45.64 3.28 -5.48
C MET A 824 46.10 3.06 -6.92
N PRO A 825 45.23 2.55 -7.80
CA PRO A 825 45.56 2.37 -9.21
C PRO A 825 45.93 3.72 -9.86
N GLY A 826 46.84 3.69 -10.83
CA GLY A 826 47.31 4.86 -11.54
C GLY A 826 48.44 5.65 -10.85
N TRP A 827 48.92 5.24 -9.69
CA TRP A 827 50.06 5.91 -9.02
C TRP A 827 51.45 5.50 -9.51
N TYR A 828 51.56 4.45 -10.32
CA TYR A 828 52.82 4.02 -10.93
C TYR A 828 52.71 3.96 -12.45
N SER A 829 53.85 4.15 -13.13
CA SER A 829 53.95 4.05 -14.59
C SER A 829 53.46 2.70 -15.09
N GLY A 830 52.77 2.71 -16.24
CA GLY A 830 52.16 1.50 -16.82
C GLY A 830 50.82 1.10 -16.19
N THR A 831 50.26 1.94 -15.30
CA THR A 831 48.93 1.71 -14.71
C THR A 831 48.01 2.91 -14.87
N VAL A 832 46.71 2.65 -14.90
CA VAL A 832 45.67 3.68 -14.94
C VAL A 832 44.67 3.49 -13.81
N GLY A 833 44.14 4.58 -13.28
CA GLY A 833 43.17 4.52 -12.20
C GLY A 833 42.22 5.71 -12.20
N TYR A 834 40.97 5.40 -11.87
CA TYR A 834 39.91 6.37 -11.65
C TYR A 834 39.61 6.46 -10.16
N HIS A 835 39.90 7.63 -9.57
CA HIS A 835 39.72 7.94 -8.15
C HIS A 835 38.39 8.65 -7.97
N ILE A 836 37.51 8.06 -7.17
CA ILE A 836 36.09 8.42 -7.18
C ILE A 836 35.76 9.54 -6.19
N ASP A 837 36.62 9.73 -5.19
CA ASP A 837 36.48 10.73 -4.15
C ASP A 837 36.75 12.14 -4.67
N ASP A 838 37.78 12.30 -5.52
CA ASP A 838 38.15 13.59 -6.10
C ASP A 838 37.82 13.71 -7.60
N GLY A 839 37.36 12.63 -8.23
CA GLY A 839 36.98 12.57 -9.64
C GLY A 839 38.17 12.72 -10.59
N LYS A 840 39.36 12.31 -10.15
CA LYS A 840 40.56 12.39 -10.98
C LYS A 840 40.88 11.07 -11.66
N ILE A 841 41.47 11.21 -12.85
CA ILE A 841 42.01 10.12 -13.64
C ILE A 841 43.53 10.18 -13.57
N PHE A 842 44.14 9.06 -13.21
CA PHE A 842 45.59 8.90 -13.08
C PHE A 842 46.08 7.98 -14.20
N GLU A 843 46.96 8.47 -15.05
CA GLU A 843 47.52 7.76 -16.22
C GLU A 843 49.02 8.02 -16.39
N THR A 844 49.64 7.31 -17.33
CA THR A 844 51.07 7.41 -17.65
C THR A 844 51.45 8.84 -18.04
N GLY A 845 52.26 9.50 -17.20
CA GLY A 845 52.69 10.90 -17.39
C GLY A 845 52.08 11.92 -16.40
N PHE A 846 51.01 11.56 -15.66
CA PHE A 846 50.33 12.43 -14.69
C PHE A 846 50.09 11.78 -13.31
N HIS A 847 50.96 10.85 -12.90
CA HIS A 847 50.76 10.04 -11.67
C HIS A 847 50.75 10.84 -10.35
N GLU A 848 51.37 12.04 -10.30
CA GLU A 848 51.50 12.79 -9.04
C GLU A 848 50.33 13.74 -8.74
N LEU A 849 49.62 14.24 -9.76
CA LEU A 849 48.58 15.27 -9.59
C LEU A 849 47.17 14.82 -10.01
N GLY A 850 47.08 13.85 -10.94
CA GLY A 850 45.82 13.36 -11.53
C GLY A 850 45.11 14.41 -12.39
N LYS A 851 44.45 13.99 -13.46
CA LYS A 851 43.62 14.87 -14.32
C LYS A 851 42.22 14.97 -13.75
N LYS A 852 41.83 16.15 -13.27
CA LYS A 852 40.46 16.40 -12.78
C LYS A 852 39.48 16.47 -13.95
N VAL A 853 38.43 15.66 -13.90
CA VAL A 853 37.33 15.68 -14.88
C VAL A 853 36.07 16.21 -14.20
N GLU A 854 35.41 17.18 -14.81
CA GLU A 854 34.20 17.79 -14.24
C GLU A 854 33.04 16.79 -14.21
N GLY A 855 32.41 16.66 -13.04
CA GLY A 855 31.32 15.69 -12.83
C GLY A 855 31.77 14.23 -12.72
N ALA A 856 33.06 13.95 -12.54
CA ALA A 856 33.60 12.60 -12.41
C ALA A 856 33.68 12.08 -10.95
N MET A 857 33.11 12.77 -9.96
CA MET A 857 32.98 12.19 -8.62
C MET A 857 31.84 11.16 -8.60
N ALA A 858 32.07 10.00 -7.97
CA ALA A 858 31.06 8.95 -7.90
C ALA A 858 30.51 8.77 -6.46
N TYR A 859 29.23 8.44 -6.37
CA TYR A 859 28.46 8.30 -5.16
C TYR A 859 27.78 6.94 -5.07
N ARG A 860 27.17 6.66 -3.93
CA ARG A 860 26.37 5.45 -3.73
C ARG A 860 25.33 5.30 -4.86
N GLY A 861 25.29 4.12 -5.45
CA GLY A 861 24.41 3.78 -6.56
C GLY A 861 25.03 3.98 -7.94
N ASP A 862 26.20 4.64 -8.04
CA ASP A 862 26.87 4.84 -9.32
C ASP A 862 27.63 3.58 -9.74
N LEU A 863 27.52 3.28 -11.03
CA LEU A 863 28.23 2.20 -11.72
C LEU A 863 29.43 2.79 -12.46
N ILE A 864 30.60 2.25 -12.20
CA ILE A 864 31.83 2.65 -12.86
C ILE A 864 32.34 1.47 -13.67
N ALA A 865 32.71 1.69 -14.92
CA ALA A 865 33.36 0.67 -15.74
C ALA A 865 34.76 1.11 -16.15
N CYS A 866 35.68 0.14 -16.15
CA CYS A 866 37.01 0.20 -16.70
C CYS A 866 37.06 -0.84 -17.83
N GLU A 867 37.22 -0.38 -19.06
CA GLU A 867 37.22 -1.23 -20.26
C GLU A 867 38.52 -1.07 -21.04
N VAL A 868 39.15 -2.18 -21.40
CA VAL A 868 40.40 -2.20 -22.17
C VAL A 868 40.06 -2.56 -23.61
N ASP A 869 40.33 -1.64 -24.55
CA ASP A 869 40.17 -1.90 -25.97
C ASP A 869 41.47 -2.46 -26.57
N PHE A 870 41.36 -3.68 -27.11
CA PHE A 870 42.44 -4.41 -27.76
C PHE A 870 42.48 -4.18 -29.28
N SER A 871 41.69 -3.25 -29.82
CA SER A 871 41.63 -2.94 -31.26
C SER A 871 42.76 -2.03 -31.77
N GLY A 872 43.59 -1.49 -30.85
CA GLY A 872 44.66 -0.53 -31.11
C GLY A 872 45.90 -1.08 -31.83
N VAL A 873 46.91 -0.21 -31.95
CA VAL A 873 48.21 -0.47 -32.60
C VAL A 873 48.94 -1.61 -31.85
N PRO A 874 49.69 -2.50 -32.54
CA PRO A 874 50.51 -3.49 -31.85
C PRO A 874 51.49 -2.75 -30.92
N GLU A 875 51.37 -3.00 -29.61
CA GLU A 875 52.11 -2.40 -28.48
C GLU A 875 51.41 -1.29 -27.66
N GLU A 876 50.20 -0.85 -28.01
CA GLU A 876 49.43 0.14 -27.23
C GLU A 876 47.93 -0.21 -27.15
N VAL A 877 47.36 -0.18 -25.93
CA VAL A 877 45.92 -0.39 -25.68
C VAL A 877 45.30 0.85 -25.06
N SER A 878 44.04 1.14 -25.39
CA SER A 878 43.28 2.21 -24.74
C SER A 878 42.43 1.66 -23.60
N VAL A 879 42.37 2.41 -22.49
CA VAL A 879 41.54 2.11 -21.33
C VAL A 879 40.50 3.20 -21.16
N LEU A 880 39.25 2.80 -21.28
CA LEU A 880 38.07 3.63 -21.17
C LEU A 880 37.50 3.55 -19.76
N PHE A 881 37.33 4.71 -19.12
CA PHE A 881 36.56 4.84 -17.89
C PHE A 881 35.19 5.44 -18.20
N SER A 882 34.14 4.78 -17.73
CA SER A 882 32.78 5.33 -17.79
C SER A 882 32.12 5.36 -16.41
N LEU A 883 31.33 6.40 -16.17
CA LEU A 883 30.50 6.58 -14.99
C LEU A 883 29.03 6.59 -15.43
N ASN A 884 28.27 5.59 -14.99
CA ASN A 884 26.87 5.37 -15.35
C ASN A 884 26.63 5.35 -16.87
N GLY A 885 27.57 4.77 -17.63
CA GLY A 885 27.52 4.69 -19.10
C GLY A 885 27.98 5.96 -19.83
N ARG A 886 28.27 7.06 -19.13
CA ARG A 886 28.93 8.24 -19.72
C ARG A 886 30.44 8.04 -19.68
N GLU A 887 31.12 8.19 -20.82
CA GLU A 887 32.57 8.21 -20.88
C GLU A 887 33.14 9.40 -20.08
N VAL A 888 34.07 9.10 -19.18
CA VAL A 888 34.75 10.07 -18.31
C VAL A 888 36.17 10.33 -18.82
N ALA A 889 36.87 9.29 -19.24
CA ALA A 889 38.20 9.41 -19.82
C ALA A 889 38.56 8.19 -20.68
N CYS A 890 39.44 8.41 -21.64
CA CYS A 890 40.12 7.39 -22.42
C CYS A 890 41.63 7.63 -22.27
N CYS A 891 42.35 6.64 -21.75
CA CYS A 891 43.79 6.68 -21.45
C CYS A 891 44.53 5.69 -22.34
N SER A 892 45.74 5.99 -22.78
CA SER A 892 46.58 5.03 -23.51
C SER A 892 47.60 4.36 -22.59
N LEU A 893 47.84 3.06 -22.81
CA LEU A 893 48.80 2.25 -22.07
C LEU A 893 49.63 1.38 -23.01
N GLU A 894 50.94 1.32 -22.78
CA GLU A 894 51.81 0.34 -23.44
C GLU A 894 51.42 -1.08 -22.99
N TYR A 895 51.23 -1.97 -23.97
CA TYR A 895 50.82 -3.35 -23.74
C TYR A 895 51.70 -4.32 -24.52
N THR A 896 52.45 -5.15 -23.80
CA THR A 896 53.23 -6.24 -24.37
C THR A 896 52.70 -7.58 -23.84
N GLU A 897 52.82 -8.68 -24.60
CA GLU A 897 52.30 -10.00 -24.18
C GLU A 897 52.85 -10.50 -22.83
N GLY A 898 54.00 -9.98 -22.39
CA GLY A 898 54.59 -10.24 -21.07
C GLY A 898 54.02 -9.39 -19.92
N ASN A 899 53.41 -8.23 -20.19
CA ASN A 899 52.94 -7.27 -19.19
C ASN A 899 51.41 -7.19 -19.16
N LYS A 900 50.76 -8.27 -18.69
CA LYS A 900 49.29 -8.34 -18.62
C LYS A 900 48.70 -7.34 -17.63
N LEU A 901 47.52 -6.81 -17.96
CA LEU A 901 46.75 -5.86 -17.14
C LEU A 901 45.66 -6.58 -16.36
N PHE A 902 45.54 -6.30 -15.07
CA PHE A 902 44.58 -6.92 -14.16
C PHE A 902 43.58 -5.88 -13.63
N PRO A 903 42.29 -6.25 -13.51
CA PRO A 903 41.30 -5.44 -12.81
C PRO A 903 41.66 -5.26 -11.33
N PHE A 904 41.57 -4.02 -10.85
CA PHE A 904 42.02 -3.64 -9.52
C PHE A 904 41.06 -2.64 -8.87
N VAL A 905 40.78 -2.83 -7.57
CA VAL A 905 39.94 -1.93 -6.76
C VAL A 905 40.64 -1.62 -5.45
N SER A 906 40.79 -0.35 -5.10
CA SER A 906 41.34 0.12 -3.84
C SER A 906 40.25 0.80 -3.00
N LEU A 907 40.20 0.50 -1.70
CA LEU A 907 39.28 1.07 -0.72
C LEU A 907 40.10 1.64 0.45
N GLY A 908 39.71 2.80 0.99
CA GLY A 908 40.53 3.54 1.95
C GLY A 908 39.83 4.06 3.21
N PHE A 909 38.56 3.72 3.43
CA PHE A 909 37.81 4.19 4.60
C PHE A 909 36.73 3.21 5.06
N GLU A 910 36.44 3.20 6.36
CA GLU A 910 35.41 2.35 6.95
C GLU A 910 34.00 2.68 6.42
N GLY A 911 33.18 1.64 6.28
CA GLY A 911 31.84 1.74 5.74
C GLY A 911 31.77 1.75 4.20
N ILE A 912 32.90 1.69 3.49
CA ILE A 912 32.90 1.53 2.02
C ILE A 912 32.59 0.08 1.65
N THR A 913 31.60 -0.08 0.79
CA THR A 913 31.18 -1.38 0.23
C THR A 913 30.90 -1.24 -1.26
N VAL A 914 31.48 -2.10 -2.08
CA VAL A 914 31.30 -2.09 -3.54
C VAL A 914 30.97 -3.47 -4.08
N LEU A 915 30.20 -3.52 -5.18
CA LEU A 915 29.91 -4.72 -5.94
C LEU A 915 30.72 -4.69 -7.23
N THR A 916 31.35 -5.80 -7.59
CA THR A 916 32.27 -5.87 -8.73
C THR A 916 31.93 -7.01 -9.68
N LYS A 917 32.03 -6.79 -10.99
CA LYS A 917 31.83 -7.83 -12.02
C LYS A 917 32.83 -7.64 -13.17
N VAL A 918 33.36 -8.74 -13.72
CA VAL A 918 34.03 -8.75 -15.03
C VAL A 918 33.01 -9.19 -16.08
N CYS A 919 32.94 -8.47 -17.20
CA CYS A 919 31.95 -8.67 -18.26
C CYS A 919 32.59 -9.31 -19.49
N LEU A 920 31.85 -10.21 -20.13
CA LEU A 920 32.21 -10.74 -21.46
C LEU A 920 31.94 -9.67 -22.53
N LYS A 921 32.74 -9.69 -23.59
CA LYS A 921 32.46 -8.92 -24.81
C LYS A 921 31.24 -9.54 -25.48
N GLU A 922 30.14 -8.77 -25.61
CA GLU A 922 28.93 -9.20 -26.32
C GLU A 922 29.14 -9.35 -27.83
#